data_AF-A0A3E0HYW1-F1
#
_entry.id   AF-A0A3E0HYW1-F1
#
_cell.length_a   1.000
_cell.length_b   1.000
_cell.length_c   1.000
_cell.angle_alpha   90.00
_cell.angle_beta   90.00
_cell.angle_gamma   90.00
#
_symmetry.space_group_name_H-M   'P 1'
#
loop_
_entity.id
_entity.type
_entity.pdbx_description
1 polymer ?
#
loop_
_entity_poly.entity_id
_entity_poly.type
_entity_poly.pdbx_seq_one_letter_code
_entity_poly.pdbx_strand_id
1 'polypeptide(L)'
;MRLTGRRLTAGFAISSLVFAAAAAITPAAQAAPAGPAVAPGLYTLPTGDHVRVDGARADFLPAPGHSAAAVTTWLDGRPTVVPVSAIGHLSSLDGFEIGGAKPAAAHPDYVMAPLHITALDHEGKPVQAAEVVVINTDDPARAQWDGIMLSGDSRIALPAGHYSVAVAAFETDAKDNPTETELLTVTDVTVPTTGTTVAVDGRKASPVAFTTPLPSVDSATVVGWSRGVGAKLATLDIGAMAGTRFYVGQAAKAQYGTLQYSVAGRRVSPAAAVAPYSYALVVPKTDSIGANQTYAVTASSLATIDNTFVTDQPGQDAFTWDDFVLRDEGPTDPALPTVPYVPVHAPGSDRRYVSTDASFVYEGTFDPNGSYVDNLQRTLALKAGQHVSLAWRGGVIAPAPATVDGPCFLCRDGDTLHGVGVMDTDFSGGIGQWSDGPTTIAQDGKQIYSGGTMGYAFDQKLAAGKHRYVYSIDATHDSAVTALSTHTQITWGFDSSTSTGPVPILFAGAGFSEDKHDNIAPGKATVSIAFQHQAGAADPDVTAATADVSYDDGKTWQPVTVTLTDGHHASGAFTVPAGTKPGYLAVRFHGVDKAGSTLDETVHNAALVNAPNGIATPPSSGDTTPAADTHAVCATAARGHARCLALTTAAKWQPSANKLPDGLAPADLHAAYNLPATAKSDTVAIVDANGDATAESDLAVYRKTYGLPACTTANGCLKILNQNGKTSPLPPVNPDDDWTDEISLDLDMVSAVCPACHIVLVEANSSDTADLAKAETVATGSGAVAVSNSFGGDENTETTALAGGFAKAGVAITASTGDAGFKQASWPASLSTVIAVGGTSLSKASNARGWTESAWKGAGSGCSGYVAKPSWQQDKDCPNRTIADISAVADPLTGPAVYSAGDWAVVGGTSASSPVIAAMIALAGNSAKLPNAKYIYQHAGSLNDVTTGSNKHWDCGGDYLCTAGKGYDGPTGLGTPNGLGAL
;
A
#
# COMPACT_ATOMS: atom_id res chain seq x y z
N MET A 1 -34.12 -22.37 33.60
CA MET A 1 -33.98 -23.68 32.94
C MET A 1 -32.58 -23.72 32.33
N ARG A 2 -31.80 -24.77 32.60
CA ARG A 2 -30.34 -24.86 32.41
C ARG A 2 -29.92 -25.06 30.93
N LEU A 3 -28.61 -24.82 30.71
CA LEU A 3 -27.70 -25.22 29.60
C LEU A 3 -27.53 -24.17 28.48
N THR A 4 -26.36 -23.73 28.01
CA THR A 4 -24.93 -23.93 28.36
C THR A 4 -24.06 -22.99 27.50
N GLY A 5 -23.05 -22.36 28.11
CA GLY A 5 -21.71 -21.99 27.58
C GLY A 5 -21.51 -21.40 26.19
N ARG A 6 -20.91 -20.20 26.11
CA ARG A 6 -19.44 -20.03 25.95
C ARG A 6 -19.05 -18.54 26.06
N ARG A 7 -17.83 -18.33 26.58
CA ARG A 7 -17.19 -17.07 26.97
C ARG A 7 -16.76 -16.26 25.75
N LEU A 8 -16.82 -14.92 25.83
CA LEU A 8 -16.08 -14.00 24.97
C LEU A 8 -15.50 -12.87 25.83
N THR A 9 -14.17 -12.80 25.81
CA THR A 9 -13.26 -11.85 26.46
C THR A 9 -13.19 -10.56 25.64
N ALA A 10 -13.32 -9.39 26.27
CA ALA A 10 -13.03 -8.10 25.67
C ALA A 10 -11.51 -7.94 25.49
N GLY A 11 -11.05 -7.73 24.26
CA GLY A 11 -9.65 -7.46 23.92
C GLY A 11 -9.45 -5.99 23.56
N PHE A 12 -8.38 -5.40 24.09
CA PHE A 12 -7.90 -4.04 23.81
C PHE A 12 -6.76 -4.11 22.79
N ALA A 13 -6.72 -3.20 21.82
CA ALA A 13 -5.61 -3.03 20.88
C ALA A 13 -4.79 -1.79 21.26
N ILE A 14 -3.46 -1.91 21.17
CA ILE A 14 -2.45 -0.89 21.48
C ILE A 14 -1.84 -0.44 20.15
N SER A 15 -1.86 0.86 19.88
CA SER A 15 -1.01 1.51 18.87
C SER A 15 -1.01 3.02 19.11
N SER A 16 0.11 3.53 19.60
CA SER A 16 0.42 4.95 19.81
C SER A 16 1.33 5.43 18.65
N LEU A 17 1.24 6.68 18.17
CA LEU A 17 2.21 7.29 17.23
C LEU A 17 3.31 8.09 17.94
N VAL A 18 4.40 8.41 17.21
CA VAL A 18 4.70 9.76 16.64
C VAL A 18 5.68 9.65 15.45
N PHE A 19 5.45 10.45 14.39
CA PHE A 19 6.12 10.54 13.08
C PHE A 19 5.96 9.33 12.17
N ALA A 20 5.81 9.58 10.85
CA ALA A 20 5.78 8.52 9.85
C ALA A 20 7.10 7.73 9.87
N ALA A 21 7.10 6.65 10.65
CA ALA A 21 8.12 5.62 10.71
C ALA A 21 7.37 4.31 10.95
N ALA A 22 7.22 3.47 9.91
CA ALA A 22 6.81 2.10 10.15
C ALA A 22 8.04 1.30 10.57
N ALA A 23 8.06 0.77 11.80
CA ALA A 23 9.01 -0.25 12.22
C ALA A 23 8.42 -1.65 12.01
N ALA A 24 9.13 -2.56 11.35
CA ALA A 24 8.71 -3.92 11.02
C ALA A 24 8.47 -4.82 12.27
N ILE A 25 7.98 -6.04 12.02
CA ILE A 25 7.45 -7.04 12.95
C ILE A 25 8.57 -7.89 13.56
N THR A 26 8.51 -8.26 14.85
CA THR A 26 8.69 -9.68 15.26
C THR A 26 7.69 -10.09 16.37
N PRO A 27 7.13 -11.33 16.32
CA PRO A 27 6.05 -11.78 17.20
C PRO A 27 6.51 -12.78 18.29
N ALA A 28 5.99 -12.68 19.52
CA ALA A 28 5.77 -13.87 20.37
C ALA A 28 4.74 -13.65 21.51
N ALA A 29 3.50 -14.06 21.20
CA ALA A 29 2.53 -14.74 22.07
C ALA A 29 1.97 -14.04 23.34
N GLN A 30 0.81 -13.41 23.17
CA GLN A 30 -0.46 -14.04 23.56
C GLN A 30 -1.62 -13.44 22.74
N ALA A 31 -2.31 -14.30 21.99
CA ALA A 31 -3.38 -13.95 21.06
C ALA A 31 -4.46 -13.06 21.72
N ALA A 32 -4.52 -11.79 21.30
CA ALA A 32 -5.69 -10.94 21.43
C ALA A 32 -6.63 -11.21 20.24
N PRO A 33 -7.97 -11.18 20.42
CA PRO A 33 -8.88 -11.25 19.30
C PRO A 33 -8.75 -9.97 18.47
N ALA A 34 -8.49 -10.12 17.18
CA ALA A 34 -8.43 -9.02 16.22
C ALA A 34 -9.70 -8.17 16.30
N GLY A 35 -9.56 -6.88 16.63
CA GLY A 35 -10.60 -5.88 16.34
C GLY A 35 -10.82 -5.74 14.83
N PRO A 36 -11.92 -5.10 14.38
CA PRO A 36 -12.18 -4.97 12.95
C PRO A 36 -11.05 -4.14 12.32
N ALA A 37 -10.19 -4.78 11.54
CA ALA A 37 -9.09 -4.14 10.85
C ALA A 37 -9.64 -3.06 9.91
N VAL A 38 -9.08 -1.86 10.00
CA VAL A 38 -9.37 -0.78 9.04
C VAL A 38 -8.75 -1.16 7.70
N ALA A 39 -9.52 -1.00 6.62
CA ALA A 39 -9.11 -1.46 5.30
C ALA A 39 -7.75 -0.83 4.92
N PRO A 40 -6.80 -1.62 4.39
CA PRO A 40 -5.59 -1.05 3.84
C PRO A 40 -5.92 -0.05 2.72
N GLY A 41 -5.32 1.13 2.74
CA GLY A 41 -5.64 2.19 1.79
C GLY A 41 -5.10 3.55 2.17
N LEU A 42 -5.11 4.48 1.21
CA LEU A 42 -4.75 5.87 1.43
C LEU A 42 -6.01 6.70 1.73
N TYR A 43 -6.01 7.38 2.86
CA TYR A 43 -7.12 8.17 3.39
C TYR A 43 -6.73 9.63 3.44
N THR A 44 -7.58 10.51 2.91
CA THR A 44 -7.30 11.95 2.91
C THR A 44 -7.91 12.58 4.15
N LEU A 45 -7.10 13.34 4.88
CA LEU A 45 -7.50 14.09 6.06
C LEU A 45 -8.08 15.45 5.65
N PRO A 46 -8.87 16.11 6.51
CA PRO A 46 -9.47 17.41 6.25
C PRO A 46 -8.48 18.52 5.89
N THR A 47 -7.20 18.36 6.24
CA THR A 47 -6.12 19.28 5.88
C THR A 47 -5.65 19.12 4.44
N GLY A 48 -6.05 18.05 3.73
CA GLY A 48 -5.49 17.65 2.44
C GLY A 48 -4.25 16.75 2.57
N ASP A 49 -3.76 16.50 3.78
CA ASP A 49 -2.76 15.47 4.02
C ASP A 49 -3.36 14.07 3.87
N HIS A 50 -2.53 13.05 3.68
CA HIS A 50 -2.98 11.69 3.53
C HIS A 50 -2.48 10.78 4.65
N VAL A 51 -3.11 9.62 4.78
CA VAL A 51 -2.70 8.56 5.69
C VAL A 51 -2.83 7.24 4.99
N ARG A 52 -1.73 6.49 4.89
CA ARG A 52 -1.76 5.13 4.38
C ARG A 52 -1.96 4.17 5.53
N VAL A 53 -3.09 3.48 5.56
CA VAL A 53 -3.36 2.41 6.53
C VAL A 53 -3.00 1.07 5.89
N ASP A 54 -2.40 0.16 6.68
CA ASP A 54 -2.10 -1.22 6.27
C ASP A 54 -2.56 -2.22 7.33
N GLY A 55 -3.86 -2.21 7.63
CA GLY A 55 -4.50 -3.08 8.61
C GLY A 55 -4.28 -2.67 10.07
N ALA A 56 -3.03 -2.72 10.55
CA ALA A 56 -2.66 -2.43 11.95
C ALA A 56 -1.79 -1.17 12.10
N ARG A 57 -1.51 -0.47 11.00
CA ARG A 57 -0.62 0.70 10.95
C ARG A 57 -1.27 1.83 10.17
N ALA A 58 -0.92 3.07 10.48
CA ALA A 58 -1.39 4.27 9.82
C ALA A 58 -0.18 5.22 9.63
N ASP A 59 0.30 5.32 8.39
CA ASP A 59 1.42 6.16 7.99
C ASP A 59 0.91 7.53 7.52
N PHE A 60 1.28 8.59 8.22
CA PHE A 60 0.98 9.95 7.78
C PHE A 60 1.83 10.36 6.57
N LEU A 61 1.17 10.83 5.50
CA LEU A 61 1.78 11.35 4.29
C LEU A 61 1.38 12.83 4.12
N PRO A 62 2.27 13.78 4.44
CA PRO A 62 1.94 15.19 4.34
C PRO A 62 1.72 15.63 2.89
N ALA A 63 0.78 16.54 2.67
CA ALA A 63 0.60 17.19 1.37
C ALA A 63 1.83 18.06 1.02
N PRO A 64 2.09 18.35 -0.28
CA PRO A 64 3.19 19.21 -0.67
C PRO A 64 3.16 20.58 0.03
N GLY A 65 4.22 20.90 0.78
CA GLY A 65 4.33 22.15 1.54
C GLY A 65 3.75 22.10 2.96
N HIS A 66 3.22 20.96 3.40
CA HIS A 66 2.74 20.74 4.76
C HIS A 66 3.81 20.08 5.64
N SER A 67 3.66 20.22 6.96
CA SER A 67 4.52 19.58 7.95
C SER A 67 4.42 18.05 7.85
N ALA A 68 5.54 17.34 7.94
CA ALA A 68 5.58 15.87 7.99
C ALA A 68 5.19 15.26 9.36
N ALA A 69 4.62 16.08 10.25
CA ALA A 69 4.24 15.66 11.60
C ALA A 69 2.72 15.51 11.74
N ALA A 70 2.29 14.37 12.28
CA ALA A 70 0.92 14.12 12.73
C ALA A 70 0.93 13.33 14.02
N VAL A 71 -0.12 13.51 14.82
CA VAL A 71 -0.50 12.61 15.91
C VAL A 71 -1.33 11.50 15.31
N THR A 72 -1.05 10.24 15.60
CA THR A 72 -2.03 9.19 15.34
C THR A 72 -2.26 8.24 16.50
N THR A 73 -3.52 7.96 16.72
CA THR A 73 -3.99 7.21 17.86
C THR A 73 -4.99 6.19 17.36
N TRP A 74 -5.34 5.19 18.17
CA TRP A 74 -6.40 4.25 17.82
C TRP A 74 -7.59 4.42 18.75
N LEU A 75 -8.59 5.18 18.29
CA LEU A 75 -9.82 5.44 19.03
C LEU A 75 -10.89 4.43 18.67
N ASP A 76 -11.39 3.71 19.67
CA ASP A 76 -12.44 2.70 19.50
C ASP A 76 -12.09 1.66 18.40
N GLY A 77 -10.81 1.32 18.27
CA GLY A 77 -10.30 0.35 17.29
C GLY A 77 -10.12 0.91 15.86
N ARG A 78 -10.14 2.23 15.67
CA ARG A 78 -9.89 2.90 14.38
C ARG A 78 -8.67 3.82 14.47
N PRO A 79 -7.78 3.87 13.47
CA PRO A 79 -6.70 4.84 13.42
C PRO A 79 -7.30 6.24 13.29
N THR A 80 -6.83 7.17 14.08
CA THR A 80 -7.21 8.58 14.04
C THR A 80 -5.94 9.37 13.87
N VAL A 81 -5.79 10.08 12.74
CA VAL A 81 -4.56 10.79 12.40
C VAL A 81 -4.84 12.27 12.25
N VAL A 82 -4.24 13.03 13.14
CA VAL A 82 -4.41 14.46 13.26
C VAL A 82 -3.10 15.12 12.86
N PRO A 83 -3.03 15.77 11.69
CA PRO A 83 -1.86 16.53 11.27
C PRO A 83 -1.57 17.61 12.30
N VAL A 84 -0.30 17.82 12.63
CA VAL A 84 0.08 18.84 13.61
C VAL A 84 -0.43 20.23 13.19
N SER A 85 -0.62 20.46 11.90
CA SER A 85 -1.24 21.67 11.35
C SER A 85 -2.73 21.85 11.65
N ALA A 86 -3.48 20.75 11.82
CA ALA A 86 -4.89 20.83 12.17
C ALA A 86 -5.11 21.13 13.65
N ILE A 87 -4.12 20.78 14.49
CA ILE A 87 -4.26 20.64 15.93
C ILE A 87 -4.76 21.91 16.63
N GLY A 88 -4.17 23.06 16.32
CA GLY A 88 -4.53 24.35 16.92
C GLY A 88 -5.91 24.87 16.54
N HIS A 89 -6.59 24.18 15.60
CA HIS A 89 -7.87 24.57 15.03
C HIS A 89 -8.96 23.50 15.18
N LEU A 90 -8.68 22.44 15.95
CA LEU A 90 -9.61 21.33 16.15
C LEU A 90 -10.82 21.75 16.99
N SER A 91 -12.00 21.43 16.46
CA SER A 91 -13.25 21.42 17.22
C SER A 91 -13.80 20.00 17.46
N SER A 92 -13.28 19.00 16.73
CA SER A 92 -13.58 17.56 16.88
C SER A 92 -12.48 16.71 16.21
N LEU A 93 -12.41 15.43 16.56
CA LEU A 93 -11.55 14.41 15.93
C LEU A 93 -12.24 13.62 14.82
N ASP A 94 -13.56 13.77 14.65
CA ASP A 94 -14.36 12.92 13.75
C ASP A 94 -13.89 12.94 12.29
N GLY A 95 -13.30 14.05 11.84
CA GLY A 95 -12.73 14.17 10.49
C GLY A 95 -11.35 13.53 10.34
N PHE A 96 -10.70 13.19 11.44
CA PHE A 96 -9.36 12.61 11.50
C PHE A 96 -9.40 11.11 11.82
N GLU A 97 -10.56 10.53 12.17
CA GLU A 97 -10.76 9.09 12.32
C GLU A 97 -10.84 8.40 10.95
N ILE A 98 -10.12 7.30 10.78
CA ILE A 98 -9.98 6.55 9.54
C ILE A 98 -10.74 5.23 9.63
N GLY A 99 -11.57 4.97 8.62
CA GLY A 99 -12.42 3.78 8.56
C GLY A 99 -13.89 4.05 8.88
N GLY A 100 -14.74 3.05 8.59
CA GLY A 100 -16.21 3.16 8.62
C GLY A 100 -16.83 3.33 10.02
N ALA A 101 -18.16 3.17 10.07
CA ALA A 101 -18.98 3.49 11.24
C ALA A 101 -18.44 2.89 12.55
N LYS A 102 -18.45 3.74 13.59
CA LYS A 102 -18.07 3.43 14.97
C LYS A 102 -18.68 2.08 15.40
N PRO A 103 -17.88 1.14 15.93
CA PRO A 103 -18.44 -0.07 16.53
C PRO A 103 -19.47 0.31 17.59
N ALA A 104 -20.60 -0.41 17.65
CA ALA A 104 -21.58 -0.20 18.71
C ALA A 104 -20.89 -0.36 20.06
N ALA A 105 -20.94 0.68 20.90
CA ALA A 105 -20.26 0.70 22.19
C ALA A 105 -20.71 -0.50 23.04
N ALA A 106 -19.78 -1.42 23.31
CA ALA A 106 -19.99 -2.48 24.28
C ALA A 106 -19.78 -1.88 25.68
N HIS A 107 -20.78 -2.01 26.56
CA HIS A 107 -20.68 -1.57 27.94
C HIS A 107 -19.96 -2.63 28.79
N PRO A 108 -18.82 -2.32 29.44
CA PRO A 108 -18.14 -3.27 30.32
C PRO A 108 -18.89 -3.46 31.66
N ASP A 109 -18.81 -4.66 32.23
CA ASP A 109 -19.41 -5.05 33.54
C ASP A 109 -18.63 -4.51 34.78
N TYR A 110 -17.82 -3.46 34.61
CA TYR A 110 -17.03 -2.85 35.70
C TYR A 110 -17.58 -1.46 36.05
N VAL A 111 -17.46 -1.06 37.33
CA VAL A 111 -17.76 0.30 37.75
C VAL A 111 -16.68 1.24 37.19
N MET A 112 -17.05 2.04 36.20
CA MET A 112 -16.19 3.04 35.59
C MET A 112 -16.15 4.30 36.47
N ALA A 113 -14.96 4.84 36.69
CA ALA A 113 -14.70 6.04 37.47
C ALA A 113 -14.09 7.14 36.58
N PRO A 114 -14.50 8.41 36.73
CA PRO A 114 -13.99 9.50 35.91
C PRO A 114 -12.55 9.88 36.30
N LEU A 115 -11.66 9.97 35.31
CA LEU A 115 -10.35 10.60 35.39
C LEU A 115 -10.38 11.89 34.56
N HIS A 116 -10.07 13.01 35.20
CA HIS A 116 -9.90 14.31 34.55
C HIS A 116 -8.41 14.66 34.52
N ILE A 117 -7.88 14.96 33.35
CA ILE A 117 -6.47 15.24 33.11
C ILE A 117 -6.35 16.69 32.67
N THR A 118 -5.46 17.45 33.32
CA THR A 118 -5.09 18.80 32.89
C THR A 118 -3.60 18.90 32.64
N ALA A 119 -3.15 19.57 31.56
CA ALA A 119 -1.72 19.72 31.29
C ALA A 119 -1.29 21.17 31.03
N LEU A 120 -0.11 21.53 31.56
CA LEU A 120 0.62 22.74 31.21
C LEU A 120 1.91 22.37 30.46
N ASP A 121 2.26 23.15 29.44
CA ASP A 121 3.52 23.07 28.69
C ASP A 121 4.73 23.53 29.52
N HIS A 122 5.92 23.51 28.92
CA HIS A 122 7.15 23.97 29.58
C HIS A 122 7.17 25.46 29.91
N GLU A 123 6.38 26.29 29.23
CA GLU A 123 6.21 27.72 29.51
C GLU A 123 5.14 27.99 30.59
N GLY A 124 4.40 26.97 31.01
CA GLY A 124 3.33 27.05 31.99
C GLY A 124 1.97 27.49 31.42
N LYS A 125 1.78 27.41 30.09
CA LYS A 125 0.49 27.63 29.43
C LYS A 125 -0.25 26.29 29.30
N PRO A 126 -1.59 26.29 29.20
CA PRO A 126 -2.32 25.07 28.85
C PRO A 126 -1.85 24.53 27.50
N VAL A 127 -1.54 23.23 27.47
CA VAL A 127 -1.15 22.52 26.24
C VAL A 127 -2.24 22.69 25.18
N GLN A 128 -1.89 23.22 24.00
CA GLN A 128 -2.91 23.51 22.98
C GLN A 128 -3.54 22.23 22.44
N ALA A 129 -2.70 21.25 22.09
CA ALA A 129 -3.14 19.86 22.08
C ALA A 129 -2.02 18.85 22.29
N ALA A 130 -2.46 17.64 22.64
CA ALA A 130 -1.60 16.51 22.85
C ALA A 130 -2.32 15.19 22.62
N GLU A 131 -1.56 14.16 22.31
CA GLU A 131 -1.93 12.77 22.57
C GLU A 131 -1.81 12.50 24.06
N VAL A 132 -2.74 11.73 24.62
CA VAL A 132 -2.79 11.36 26.03
C VAL A 132 -2.93 9.86 26.16
N VAL A 133 -1.86 9.24 26.65
CA VAL A 133 -1.81 7.80 26.89
C VAL A 133 -1.99 7.54 28.38
N VAL A 134 -2.96 6.69 28.74
CA VAL A 134 -3.25 6.28 30.11
C VAL A 134 -3.13 4.76 30.21
N ILE A 135 -2.19 4.27 31.02
CA ILE A 135 -1.90 2.83 31.13
C ILE A 135 -2.19 2.37 32.55
N ASN A 136 -3.01 1.32 32.71
CA ASN A 136 -3.18 0.64 33.99
C ASN A 136 -1.88 -0.08 34.39
N THR A 137 -1.30 0.31 35.52
CA THR A 137 -0.02 -0.22 36.00
C THR A 137 -0.16 -1.46 36.89
N ASP A 138 -1.39 -1.85 37.24
CA ASP A 138 -1.67 -3.13 37.90
C ASP A 138 -1.65 -4.30 36.91
N ASP A 139 -2.20 -4.09 35.71
CA ASP A 139 -2.12 -4.96 34.54
C ASP A 139 -2.60 -4.16 33.31
N PRO A 140 -1.73 -3.86 32.34
CA PRO A 140 -2.11 -3.11 31.15
C PRO A 140 -3.25 -3.75 30.35
N ALA A 141 -3.52 -5.06 30.48
CA ALA A 141 -4.66 -5.67 29.82
C ALA A 141 -6.03 -5.28 30.43
N ARG A 142 -6.05 -4.65 31.63
CA ARG A 142 -7.28 -4.25 32.31
C ARG A 142 -7.85 -2.94 31.78
N ALA A 143 -6.98 -1.99 31.46
CA ALA A 143 -7.34 -0.72 30.88
C ALA A 143 -6.10 -0.03 30.30
N GLN A 144 -6.19 0.32 29.03
CA GLN A 144 -5.35 1.33 28.41
C GLN A 144 -6.26 2.26 27.66
N TRP A 145 -5.85 3.51 27.57
CA TRP A 145 -6.53 4.47 26.76
C TRP A 145 -5.51 5.35 26.08
N ASP A 146 -5.84 5.70 24.86
CA ASP A 146 -5.15 6.66 24.06
C ASP A 146 -6.21 7.64 23.53
N GLY A 147 -5.90 8.92 23.52
CA GLY A 147 -6.83 9.96 23.11
C GLY A 147 -6.22 11.34 23.06
N ILE A 148 -7.05 12.34 22.81
CA ILE A 148 -6.58 13.71 22.56
C ILE A 148 -6.97 14.62 23.73
N MET A 149 -6.04 15.52 24.04
CA MET A 149 -6.25 16.67 24.89
C MET A 149 -6.32 17.92 24.03
N LEU A 150 -7.29 18.78 24.29
CA LEU A 150 -7.41 20.10 23.67
C LEU A 150 -7.45 21.16 24.76
N SER A 151 -6.73 22.27 24.57
CA SER A 151 -6.69 23.38 25.52
C SER A 151 -6.35 22.96 26.96
N GLY A 152 -5.50 21.95 27.10
CA GLY A 152 -5.02 21.45 28.38
C GLY A 152 -6.05 20.67 29.20
N ASP A 153 -7.17 20.20 28.62
CA ASP A 153 -8.21 19.42 29.30
C ASP A 153 -8.50 18.10 28.57
N SER A 154 -8.58 16.98 29.30
CA SER A 154 -9.06 15.70 28.77
C SER A 154 -9.75 14.88 29.86
N ARG A 155 -10.77 14.09 29.48
CA ARG A 155 -11.62 13.35 30.43
C ARG A 155 -11.95 11.97 29.91
N ILE A 156 -11.84 10.97 30.79
CA ILE A 156 -12.17 9.59 30.48
C ILE A 156 -12.78 8.86 31.68
N ALA A 157 -13.59 7.84 31.45
CA ALA A 157 -13.99 6.89 32.48
C ALA A 157 -13.15 5.59 32.38
N LEU A 158 -12.59 5.13 33.49
CA LEU A 158 -11.71 3.94 33.57
C LEU A 158 -12.05 3.10 34.82
N PRO A 159 -11.70 1.81 34.90
CA PRO A 159 -11.81 1.05 36.14
C PRO A 159 -11.02 1.68 37.29
N ALA A 160 -11.45 1.49 38.54
CA ALA A 160 -10.63 1.90 39.69
C ALA A 160 -9.31 1.08 39.73
N GLY A 161 -8.18 1.75 40.03
CA GLY A 161 -6.86 1.11 40.01
C GLY A 161 -5.70 2.11 39.96
N HIS A 162 -4.50 1.60 39.70
CA HIS A 162 -3.29 2.39 39.50
C HIS A 162 -3.01 2.60 38.02
N TYR A 163 -2.61 3.82 37.67
CA TYR A 163 -2.41 4.26 36.29
C TYR A 163 -1.13 5.09 36.17
N SER A 164 -0.62 5.18 34.95
CA SER A 164 0.34 6.21 34.53
C SER A 164 -0.27 7.01 33.39
N VAL A 165 0.05 8.30 33.33
CA VAL A 165 -0.43 9.23 32.29
C VAL A 165 0.78 9.80 31.55
N ALA A 166 0.79 9.73 30.22
CA ALA A 166 1.69 10.45 29.36
C ALA A 166 0.90 11.43 28.48
N VAL A 167 1.48 12.60 28.22
CA VAL A 167 0.93 13.67 27.39
C VAL A 167 2.03 14.03 26.40
N ALA A 168 1.79 13.70 25.14
CA ALA A 168 2.63 13.97 23.99
C ALA A 168 2.12 15.25 23.31
N ALA A 169 2.71 16.39 23.63
CA ALA A 169 2.25 17.72 23.21
C ALA A 169 2.98 18.22 21.96
N PHE A 170 2.27 18.97 21.12
CA PHE A 170 2.79 19.51 19.86
C PHE A 170 2.40 20.99 19.72
N GLU A 171 3.39 21.84 19.51
CA GLU A 171 3.21 23.29 19.38
C GLU A 171 3.62 23.78 17.99
N THR A 172 2.80 24.64 17.40
CA THR A 172 2.99 25.18 16.04
C THR A 172 3.15 26.69 15.99
N ASP A 173 3.78 27.18 14.92
CA ASP A 173 3.74 28.60 14.58
C ASP A 173 2.41 28.99 13.90
N ALA A 174 2.24 30.29 13.60
CA ALA A 174 1.04 30.81 12.94
C ALA A 174 0.84 30.34 11.49
N LYS A 175 1.76 29.53 10.95
CA LYS A 175 1.68 28.88 9.64
C LYS A 175 1.65 27.35 9.80
N ASP A 176 1.34 26.87 11.00
CA ASP A 176 1.16 25.47 11.30
C ASP A 176 2.42 24.60 11.17
N ASN A 177 3.61 25.22 11.19
CA ASN A 177 4.87 24.47 11.22
C ASN A 177 5.18 24.02 12.67
N PRO A 178 5.66 22.77 12.87
CA PRO A 178 5.98 22.26 14.19
C PRO A 178 7.18 23.00 14.76
N THR A 179 6.95 23.76 15.83
CA THR A 179 7.98 24.52 16.52
C THR A 179 8.56 23.76 17.70
N GLU A 180 7.71 23.03 18.43
CA GLU A 180 8.10 22.29 19.64
C GLU A 180 7.29 21.01 19.80
N THR A 181 7.92 20.00 20.39
CA THR A 181 7.31 18.75 20.84
C THR A 181 7.63 18.58 22.33
N GLU A 182 6.71 18.03 23.12
CA GLU A 182 6.98 17.67 24.52
C GLU A 182 6.43 16.29 24.90
N LEU A 183 7.21 15.51 25.65
CA LEU A 183 6.69 14.36 26.40
C LEU A 183 6.59 14.72 27.88
N LEU A 184 5.37 14.82 28.39
CA LEU A 184 5.08 15.08 29.79
C LEU A 184 4.43 13.84 30.41
N THR A 185 4.74 13.52 31.67
CA THR A 185 4.17 12.32 32.30
C THR A 185 3.95 12.45 33.79
N VAL A 186 2.94 11.75 34.29
CA VAL A 186 2.74 11.45 35.70
C VAL A 186 2.90 9.95 35.90
N THR A 187 4.00 9.59 36.56
CA THR A 187 4.44 8.21 36.77
C THR A 187 3.40 7.33 37.48
N ASP A 188 2.74 7.85 38.52
CA ASP A 188 1.82 7.07 39.36
C ASP A 188 0.57 7.88 39.71
N VAL A 189 -0.60 7.37 39.31
CA VAL A 189 -1.94 7.95 39.54
C VAL A 189 -2.85 6.88 40.13
N THR A 190 -3.52 7.18 41.26
CA THR A 190 -4.55 6.29 41.82
C THR A 190 -5.93 6.81 41.46
N VAL A 191 -6.73 5.99 40.77
CA VAL A 191 -8.12 6.29 40.42
C VAL A 191 -9.07 5.52 41.35
N PRO A 192 -9.70 6.18 42.33
CA PRO A 192 -10.73 5.55 43.17
C PRO A 192 -12.05 5.43 42.43
N THR A 193 -13.01 4.68 42.97
CA THR A 193 -14.35 4.51 42.36
C THR A 193 -15.15 5.80 42.20
N THR A 194 -14.82 6.85 42.95
CA THR A 194 -15.41 8.20 42.83
C THR A 194 -14.81 9.03 41.70
N GLY A 195 -13.70 8.58 41.10
CA GLY A 195 -12.90 9.33 40.16
C GLY A 195 -11.87 10.26 40.81
N THR A 196 -11.01 10.86 39.98
CA THR A 196 -9.93 11.78 40.40
C THR A 196 -9.57 12.77 39.29
N THR A 197 -8.81 13.82 39.64
CA THR A 197 -8.20 14.76 38.70
C THR A 197 -6.68 14.69 38.84
N VAL A 198 -5.96 14.68 37.71
CA VAL A 198 -4.49 14.72 37.65
C VAL A 198 -4.03 15.93 36.86
N ALA A 199 -3.02 16.63 37.39
CA ALA A 199 -2.35 17.74 36.73
C ALA A 199 -0.96 17.31 36.25
N VAL A 200 -0.71 17.46 34.96
CA VAL A 200 0.58 17.24 34.30
C VAL A 200 1.27 18.60 34.15
N ASP A 201 2.47 18.75 34.70
CA ASP A 201 3.16 20.05 34.79
C ASP A 201 4.46 20.03 33.99
N GLY A 202 4.46 20.66 32.82
CA GLY A 202 5.58 20.72 31.91
C GLY A 202 6.67 21.71 32.29
N ARG A 203 6.48 22.60 33.28
CA ARG A 203 7.44 23.68 33.61
C ARG A 203 8.83 23.22 34.06
N LYS A 204 9.02 21.91 34.28
CA LYS A 204 10.30 21.28 34.62
C LYS A 204 10.84 20.39 33.48
N ALA A 205 10.23 20.44 32.30
CA ALA A 205 10.71 19.73 31.14
C ALA A 205 12.04 20.31 30.66
N SER A 206 12.89 19.43 30.13
CA SER A 206 14.27 19.74 29.77
C SER A 206 14.51 19.39 28.30
N PRO A 207 15.25 20.21 27.53
CA PRO A 207 15.48 19.96 26.12
C PRO A 207 16.32 18.70 25.91
N VAL A 208 15.88 17.85 24.98
CA VAL A 208 16.62 16.66 24.55
C VAL A 208 17.70 17.07 23.57
N ALA A 209 18.95 16.71 23.84
CA ALA A 209 20.07 17.07 22.97
C ALA A 209 21.20 16.04 23.02
N PHE A 210 21.84 15.83 21.87
CA PHE A 210 23.08 15.08 21.77
C PHE A 210 24.27 16.01 21.53
N THR A 211 25.38 15.77 22.22
CA THR A 211 26.69 16.37 21.90
C THR A 211 27.56 15.31 21.25
N THR A 212 28.00 15.55 20.01
CA THR A 212 28.76 14.57 19.20
C THR A 212 30.24 14.94 19.07
N PRO A 213 31.13 13.96 18.82
CA PRO A 213 32.57 14.22 18.66
C PRO A 213 32.92 15.12 17.48
N LEU A 214 32.25 14.95 16.34
CA LEU A 214 32.32 15.89 15.21
C LEU A 214 31.14 16.85 15.27
N PRO A 215 31.30 18.10 14.79
CA PRO A 215 30.19 19.05 14.72
C PRO A 215 29.01 18.44 13.96
N SER A 216 27.81 18.45 14.52
CA SER A 216 26.63 17.88 13.87
C SER A 216 25.40 18.74 14.13
N VAL A 217 24.45 18.69 13.19
CA VAL A 217 23.12 19.28 13.35
C VAL A 217 22.09 18.19 13.61
N ASP A 218 21.01 18.56 14.29
CA ASP A 218 19.94 17.62 14.55
C ASP A 218 19.24 17.23 13.27
N SER A 219 18.92 15.96 13.13
CA SER A 219 18.13 15.46 12.01
C SER A 219 16.80 14.89 12.50
N ALA A 220 16.85 14.06 13.53
CA ALA A 220 15.69 13.57 14.25
C ALA A 220 16.11 13.11 15.65
N THR A 221 15.24 13.27 16.64
CA THR A 221 15.40 12.72 17.99
C THR A 221 14.11 12.06 18.39
N VAL A 222 14.16 10.87 18.97
CA VAL A 222 13.00 10.09 19.42
C VAL A 222 13.26 9.60 20.84
N VAL A 223 12.25 9.64 21.71
CA VAL A 223 12.29 9.04 23.04
C VAL A 223 11.20 8.00 23.13
N GLY A 224 11.52 6.88 23.75
CA GLY A 224 10.56 5.83 24.08
C GLY A 224 10.19 5.89 25.53
N TRP A 225 8.91 5.71 25.81
CA TRP A 225 8.34 5.66 27.15
C TRP A 225 7.46 4.42 27.25
N SER A 226 7.79 3.53 28.18
CA SER A 226 7.01 2.30 28.38
C SER A 226 6.53 2.15 29.83
N ARG A 227 5.29 1.69 30.01
CA ARG A 227 4.69 1.40 31.32
C ARG A 227 3.99 0.05 31.34
N GLY A 228 3.99 -0.60 32.50
CA GLY A 228 3.19 -1.80 32.72
C GLY A 228 3.68 -2.64 33.89
N VAL A 229 3.60 -3.97 33.79
CA VAL A 229 4.01 -4.89 34.86
C VAL A 229 4.66 -6.16 34.30
N GLY A 230 5.84 -6.51 34.80
CA GLY A 230 6.61 -7.66 34.29
C GLY A 230 6.90 -7.51 32.79
N ALA A 231 6.59 -8.54 32.00
CA ALA A 231 6.75 -8.54 30.54
C ALA A 231 5.56 -7.93 29.78
N LYS A 232 4.54 -7.41 30.49
CA LYS A 232 3.41 -6.71 29.86
C LYS A 232 3.68 -5.21 29.92
N LEU A 233 4.23 -4.66 28.85
CA LEU A 233 4.51 -3.24 28.73
C LEU A 233 3.70 -2.65 27.57
N ALA A 234 3.26 -1.42 27.73
CA ALA A 234 2.70 -0.59 26.68
C ALA A 234 3.64 0.61 26.48
N THR A 235 3.86 0.98 25.22
CA THR A 235 4.94 1.89 24.80
C THR A 235 4.38 3.06 24.00
N LEU A 236 5.01 4.22 24.16
CA LEU A 236 4.80 5.44 23.39
C LEU A 236 6.18 5.94 22.94
N ASP A 237 6.37 6.06 21.64
CA ASP A 237 7.56 6.70 21.06
C ASP A 237 7.19 8.09 20.54
N ILE A 238 7.95 9.10 20.95
CA ILE A 238 7.71 10.50 20.59
C ILE A 238 9.01 11.17 20.19
N GLY A 239 8.97 11.95 19.12
CA GLY A 239 10.17 12.57 18.58
C GLY A 239 10.01 14.00 18.09
N ALA A 240 11.09 14.52 17.51
CA ALA A 240 11.14 15.79 16.82
C ALA A 240 12.11 15.67 15.64
N MET A 241 11.76 16.33 14.53
CA MET A 241 12.62 16.43 13.35
C MET A 241 13.52 17.67 13.44
N ALA A 242 14.47 17.77 12.52
CA ALA A 242 15.34 18.94 12.38
C ALA A 242 14.55 20.25 12.40
N GLY A 243 14.90 21.15 13.32
CA GLY A 243 14.28 22.47 13.46
C GLY A 243 13.15 22.56 14.48
N THR A 244 12.68 21.43 15.02
CA THR A 244 11.67 21.38 16.09
C THR A 244 12.36 21.19 17.44
N ARG A 245 12.02 22.01 18.45
CA ARG A 245 12.57 21.86 19.81
C ARG A 245 11.88 20.69 20.51
N PHE A 246 12.61 19.89 21.27
CA PHE A 246 12.03 18.73 21.95
C PHE A 246 12.32 18.78 23.45
N TYR A 247 11.26 18.75 24.27
CA TYR A 247 11.37 18.75 25.72
C TYR A 247 10.79 17.46 26.33
N VAL A 248 11.38 17.00 27.42
CA VAL A 248 10.85 15.86 28.18
C VAL A 248 10.76 16.23 29.65
N GLY A 249 9.58 15.97 30.24
CA GLY A 249 9.30 16.12 31.65
C GLY A 249 10.03 15.08 32.50
N GLN A 250 10.67 15.52 33.58
CA GLN A 250 11.28 14.60 34.53
C GLN A 250 10.23 13.69 35.21
N ALA A 251 10.62 12.46 35.50
CA ALA A 251 9.75 11.46 36.08
C ALA A 251 10.54 10.58 37.05
N ALA A 252 10.02 10.42 38.26
CA ALA A 252 10.63 9.52 39.25
C ALA A 252 10.41 8.06 38.85
N LYS A 253 11.20 7.17 39.47
CA LYS A 253 10.99 5.72 39.39
C LYS A 253 9.56 5.35 39.82
N ALA A 254 8.94 4.46 39.06
CA ALA A 254 7.59 3.97 39.32
C ALA A 254 7.45 3.33 40.71
N GLN A 255 6.38 3.70 41.42
CA GLN A 255 5.95 3.00 42.63
C GLN A 255 5.10 1.78 42.29
N TYR A 256 4.27 1.89 41.24
CA TYR A 256 3.42 0.80 40.74
C TYR A 256 3.81 0.43 39.31
N GLY A 257 4.14 -0.85 39.11
CA GLY A 257 4.58 -1.38 37.82
C GLY A 257 6.03 -0.99 37.46
N THR A 258 6.33 -1.00 36.16
CA THR A 258 7.62 -0.69 35.56
C THR A 258 7.50 0.59 34.72
N LEU A 259 8.57 1.39 34.73
CA LEU A 259 8.84 2.46 33.76
C LEU A 259 10.10 2.07 32.99
N GLN A 260 10.08 2.21 31.67
CA GLN A 260 11.29 2.22 30.84
C GLN A 260 11.31 3.50 30.01
N TYR A 261 12.46 4.15 29.95
CA TYR A 261 12.70 5.34 29.16
C TYR A 261 13.96 5.17 28.32
N SER A 262 13.90 5.47 27.03
CA SER A 262 15.00 5.34 26.08
C SER A 262 15.06 6.55 25.17
N VAL A 263 16.24 6.85 24.63
CA VAL A 263 16.44 7.98 23.72
C VAL A 263 17.26 7.53 22.53
N ALA A 264 16.78 7.80 21.34
CA ALA A 264 17.48 7.61 20.08
C ALA A 264 17.56 8.93 19.31
N GLY A 265 18.54 9.07 18.42
CA GLY A 265 18.67 10.27 17.61
C GLY A 265 19.58 10.09 16.41
N ARG A 266 19.22 10.79 15.33
CA ARG A 266 20.03 10.95 14.13
C ARG A 266 20.60 12.34 14.07
N ARG A 267 21.93 12.41 13.91
CA ARG A 267 22.64 13.67 13.65
C ARG A 267 23.27 13.61 12.28
N VAL A 268 23.35 14.74 11.60
CA VAL A 268 24.02 14.81 10.28
C VAL A 268 25.10 15.87 10.28
N SER A 269 26.09 15.69 9.41
CA SER A 269 27.16 16.64 9.20
C SER A 269 26.58 18.00 8.78
N PRO A 270 27.14 19.13 9.25
CA PRO A 270 26.78 20.45 8.75
C PRO A 270 27.05 20.55 7.24
N ALA A 271 26.29 21.39 6.53
CA ALA A 271 26.46 21.60 5.09
C ALA A 271 27.88 22.01 4.66
N ALA A 272 28.67 22.58 5.58
CA ALA A 272 30.07 22.96 5.36
C ALA A 272 31.09 21.82 5.57
N ALA A 273 30.65 20.63 5.95
CA ALA A 273 31.55 19.48 6.12
C ALA A 273 32.18 19.06 4.78
N VAL A 274 33.45 18.68 4.82
CA VAL A 274 34.22 18.28 3.63
C VAL A 274 33.63 17.02 2.98
N ALA A 275 33.10 16.10 3.79
CA ALA A 275 32.38 14.92 3.35
C ALA A 275 31.13 14.73 4.23
N PRO A 276 29.98 14.36 3.64
CA PRO A 276 28.78 14.04 4.41
C PRO A 276 29.00 12.86 5.36
N TYR A 277 28.44 12.95 6.57
CA TYR A 277 28.36 11.85 7.51
C TYR A 277 27.11 11.98 8.38
N SER A 278 26.70 10.88 9.00
CA SER A 278 25.60 10.84 9.96
C SER A 278 26.01 10.10 11.24
N TYR A 279 25.25 10.34 12.31
CA TYR A 279 25.27 9.55 13.52
C TYR A 279 23.91 8.87 13.70
N ALA A 280 23.90 7.59 14.03
CA ALA A 280 22.76 6.86 14.58
C ALA A 280 23.05 6.57 16.06
N LEU A 281 22.36 7.29 16.95
CA LEU A 281 22.67 7.33 18.38
C LEU A 281 21.52 6.72 19.16
N VAL A 282 21.86 5.93 20.17
CA VAL A 282 20.90 5.44 21.16
C VAL A 282 21.52 5.43 22.55
N VAL A 283 20.68 5.62 23.55
CA VAL A 283 21.00 5.62 24.98
C VAL A 283 20.29 4.42 25.65
N PRO A 284 20.96 3.68 26.55
CA PRO A 284 20.35 2.57 27.26
C PRO A 284 19.08 2.95 28.02
N LYS A 285 18.15 1.98 28.14
CA LYS A 285 16.90 2.16 28.89
C LYS A 285 17.15 2.51 30.36
N THR A 286 16.36 3.42 30.91
CA THR A 286 16.36 3.81 32.34
C THR A 286 14.99 3.61 32.98
N ASP A 287 14.94 3.42 34.30
CA ASP A 287 13.70 3.24 35.07
C ASP A 287 13.11 4.55 35.63
N SER A 288 13.65 5.69 35.18
CA SER A 288 13.26 7.05 35.54
C SER A 288 13.68 8.02 34.43
N ILE A 289 13.11 9.22 34.43
CA ILE A 289 13.45 10.31 33.50
C ILE A 289 14.17 11.41 34.28
N GLY A 290 15.45 11.60 33.99
CA GLY A 290 16.29 12.59 34.66
C GLY A 290 15.92 14.04 34.31
N ALA A 291 16.30 14.98 35.18
CA ALA A 291 16.07 16.41 34.95
C ALA A 291 16.95 17.02 33.83
N ASN A 292 18.05 16.34 33.47
CA ASN A 292 18.92 16.73 32.35
C ASN A 292 18.75 15.73 31.21
N GLN A 293 18.36 16.23 30.04
CA GLN A 293 18.15 15.44 28.83
C GLN A 293 19.24 15.69 27.76
N THR A 294 20.41 16.18 28.19
CA THR A 294 21.59 16.31 27.33
C THR A 294 22.51 15.10 27.45
N TYR A 295 22.76 14.43 26.32
CA TYR A 295 23.55 13.20 26.20
C TYR A 295 24.88 13.46 25.49
N ALA A 296 25.99 13.26 26.19
CA ALA A 296 27.33 13.43 25.63
C ALA A 296 27.82 12.11 25.01
N VAL A 297 28.04 12.11 23.69
CA VAL A 297 28.56 10.96 22.94
C VAL A 297 30.07 11.13 22.74
N THR A 298 30.83 10.07 22.99
CA THR A 298 32.28 10.08 22.81
C THR A 298 32.67 9.24 21.59
N ALA A 299 33.81 9.53 20.98
CA ALA A 299 34.31 8.71 19.86
C ALA A 299 34.58 7.26 20.28
N SER A 300 34.85 7.02 21.57
CA SER A 300 35.08 5.69 22.13
C SER A 300 33.81 4.88 22.36
N SER A 301 32.62 5.44 22.14
CA SER A 301 31.33 4.75 22.26
C SER A 301 30.66 4.48 20.90
N LEU A 302 31.41 4.62 19.81
CA LEU A 302 30.88 4.55 18.45
C LEU A 302 31.63 3.53 17.58
N ALA A 303 30.89 2.89 16.67
CA ALA A 303 31.43 2.21 15.49
C ALA A 303 31.28 3.11 14.25
N THR A 304 31.99 2.79 13.19
CA THR A 304 31.90 3.47 11.88
C THR A 304 31.46 2.48 10.81
N ILE A 305 30.47 2.87 10.02
CA ILE A 305 30.01 2.15 8.84
C ILE A 305 30.21 3.06 7.62
N ASP A 306 30.92 2.58 6.61
CA ASP A 306 30.97 3.22 5.29
C ASP A 306 29.98 2.49 4.37
N ASN A 307 28.87 3.14 4.02
CA ASN A 307 27.86 2.59 3.14
C ASN A 307 28.15 2.98 1.68
N THR A 308 27.93 2.05 0.77
CA THR A 308 27.82 2.28 -0.68
C THR A 308 26.45 1.78 -1.13
N PHE A 309 25.71 2.62 -1.83
CA PHE A 309 24.40 2.28 -2.40
C PHE A 309 24.60 2.03 -3.89
N VAL A 310 24.36 0.79 -4.33
CA VAL A 310 24.57 0.35 -5.72
C VAL A 310 23.24 0.37 -6.49
N THR A 311 23.28 0.73 -7.76
CA THR A 311 22.11 0.65 -8.66
C THR A 311 22.53 0.41 -10.11
N ASP A 312 21.81 -0.47 -10.80
CA ASP A 312 21.96 -0.74 -12.22
C ASP A 312 21.38 0.36 -13.13
N GLN A 313 20.67 1.33 -12.55
CA GLN A 313 20.08 2.46 -13.26
C GLN A 313 21.03 3.67 -13.32
N PRO A 314 20.79 4.66 -14.20
CA PRO A 314 21.54 5.92 -14.20
C PRO A 314 21.48 6.69 -12.88
N GLY A 315 20.40 6.51 -12.13
CA GLY A 315 20.22 7.02 -10.77
C GLY A 315 18.90 6.52 -10.19
N GLN A 316 18.84 6.38 -8.87
CA GLN A 316 17.69 5.85 -8.14
C GLN A 316 17.61 6.51 -6.76
N ASP A 317 16.48 7.15 -6.47
CA ASP A 317 16.20 7.60 -5.10
C ASP A 317 15.74 6.40 -4.27
N ALA A 318 16.22 6.34 -3.03
CA ALA A 318 16.00 5.22 -2.11
C ALA A 318 15.89 5.73 -0.67
N PHE A 319 15.55 4.85 0.27
CA PHE A 319 15.45 5.18 1.70
C PHE A 319 16.34 4.28 2.55
N THR A 320 16.87 4.81 3.65
CA THR A 320 17.59 4.02 4.67
C THR A 320 17.03 4.20 6.06
N TRP A 321 17.23 3.19 6.89
CA TRP A 321 16.70 3.08 8.26
C TRP A 321 17.82 2.68 9.22
N ASP A 322 17.72 3.18 10.46
CA ASP A 322 18.61 2.82 11.55
C ASP A 322 17.76 2.41 12.76
N ASP A 323 17.91 1.17 13.20
CA ASP A 323 17.24 0.61 14.36
C ASP A 323 18.23 -0.07 15.32
N PHE A 324 17.79 -0.31 16.56
CA PHE A 324 18.57 -0.94 17.60
C PHE A 324 17.72 -1.92 18.41
N VAL A 325 18.20 -3.16 18.52
CA VAL A 325 17.58 -4.20 19.36
C VAL A 325 18.52 -4.59 20.51
N LEU A 326 17.93 -5.13 21.59
CA LEU A 326 18.65 -5.51 22.81
C LEU A 326 18.88 -7.02 22.86
N ARG A 327 20.14 -7.45 23.02
CA ARG A 327 20.59 -8.86 22.86
C ARG A 327 19.97 -9.87 23.82
N ASP A 328 19.68 -9.44 25.05
CA ASP A 328 19.23 -10.32 26.14
C ASP A 328 17.77 -10.03 26.54
N GLU A 329 17.10 -9.13 25.83
CA GLU A 329 15.69 -8.86 26.04
C GLU A 329 14.90 -9.81 25.13
N GLY A 330 14.12 -10.71 25.75
CA GLY A 330 13.28 -11.64 24.99
C GLY A 330 12.26 -10.89 24.12
N PRO A 331 11.54 -11.58 23.22
CA PRO A 331 10.60 -10.99 22.25
C PRO A 331 9.40 -10.25 22.87
N THR A 332 9.37 -10.09 24.19
CA THR A 332 8.32 -9.44 24.99
C THR A 332 8.76 -8.11 25.62
N ASP A 333 10.03 -7.69 25.48
CA ASP A 333 10.47 -6.34 25.86
C ASP A 333 10.36 -5.42 24.63
N PRO A 334 9.81 -4.19 24.75
CA PRO A 334 9.73 -3.26 23.61
C PRO A 334 11.12 -2.94 23.04
N ALA A 335 11.22 -2.84 21.70
CA ALA A 335 12.45 -2.40 21.03
C ALA A 335 12.88 -0.99 21.49
N LEU A 336 14.13 -0.61 21.22
CA LEU A 336 14.54 0.79 21.39
C LEU A 336 13.81 1.66 20.34
N PRO A 337 13.69 2.98 20.56
CA PRO A 337 12.94 3.83 19.64
C PRO A 337 13.63 3.88 18.29
N THR A 338 12.89 3.61 17.22
CA THR A 338 13.39 3.67 15.85
C THR A 338 13.57 5.13 15.41
N VAL A 339 14.65 5.42 14.68
CA VAL A 339 14.86 6.78 14.12
C VAL A 339 14.26 6.86 12.70
N PRO A 340 13.56 7.93 12.31
CA PRO A 340 12.89 8.03 11.01
C PRO A 340 13.82 7.81 9.80
N TYR A 341 13.24 7.42 8.66
CA TYR A 341 13.98 7.14 7.42
C TYR A 341 14.77 8.34 6.89
N VAL A 342 15.81 8.06 6.10
CA VAL A 342 16.60 9.07 5.37
C VAL A 342 16.51 8.79 3.88
N PRO A 343 16.14 9.77 3.04
CA PRO A 343 16.34 9.64 1.60
C PRO A 343 17.83 9.55 1.30
N VAL A 344 18.20 8.60 0.44
CA VAL A 344 19.54 8.45 -0.13
C VAL A 344 19.41 8.36 -1.65
N HIS A 345 20.50 8.64 -2.35
CA HIS A 345 20.55 8.53 -3.81
C HIS A 345 21.57 7.46 -4.20
N ALA A 346 21.17 6.52 -5.05
CA ALA A 346 22.03 5.52 -5.66
C ALA A 346 22.34 5.93 -7.12
N PRO A 347 23.57 5.75 -7.63
CA PRO A 347 24.72 5.30 -6.87
C PRO A 347 25.19 6.37 -5.87
N GLY A 348 25.53 5.94 -4.66
CA GLY A 348 25.87 6.87 -3.58
C GLY A 348 26.75 6.24 -2.53
N SER A 349 27.19 7.06 -1.58
CA SER A 349 27.89 6.56 -0.39
C SER A 349 27.73 7.53 0.76
N ASP A 350 27.63 7.00 1.97
CA ASP A 350 27.65 7.78 3.19
C ASP A 350 28.59 7.15 4.24
N ARG A 351 28.92 7.92 5.26
CA ARG A 351 29.58 7.44 6.47
C ARG A 351 28.63 7.59 7.64
N ARG A 352 28.43 6.51 8.40
CA ARG A 352 27.54 6.46 9.56
C ARG A 352 28.30 6.08 10.82
N TYR A 353 28.14 6.88 11.87
CA TYR A 353 28.69 6.63 13.20
C TYR A 353 27.58 6.08 14.09
N VAL A 354 27.75 4.87 14.63
CA VAL A 354 26.66 4.12 15.29
C VAL A 354 26.98 3.92 16.76
N SER A 355 26.04 4.21 17.66
CA SER A 355 26.14 3.89 19.09
C SER A 355 26.45 2.41 19.31
N THR A 356 27.38 2.11 20.20
CA THR A 356 27.71 0.72 20.58
C THR A 356 27.58 0.51 22.08
N ASP A 357 26.98 -0.60 22.45
CA ASP A 357 26.98 -1.15 23.81
C ASP A 357 27.00 -2.68 23.72
N ALA A 358 27.42 -3.38 24.76
CA ALA A 358 27.42 -4.84 24.78
C ALA A 358 26.01 -5.44 24.60
N SER A 359 24.98 -4.68 24.99
CA SER A 359 23.57 -5.04 24.85
C SER A 359 22.97 -4.67 23.49
N PHE A 360 23.58 -3.76 22.71
CA PHE A 360 23.02 -3.28 21.45
C PHE A 360 23.35 -4.18 20.26
N VAL A 361 22.38 -4.35 19.39
CA VAL A 361 22.53 -4.86 18.03
C VAL A 361 21.92 -3.82 17.09
N TYR A 362 22.72 -3.38 16.12
CA TYR A 362 22.29 -2.40 15.13
C TYR A 362 21.57 -3.11 13.99
N GLU A 363 20.45 -2.54 13.54
CA GLU A 363 19.73 -3.01 12.36
C GLU A 363 19.65 -1.88 11.34
N GLY A 364 20.30 -2.07 10.19
CA GLY A 364 20.24 -1.15 9.06
C GLY A 364 19.30 -1.70 8.00
N THR A 365 18.52 -0.82 7.37
CA THR A 365 17.68 -1.20 6.21
C THR A 365 17.93 -0.25 5.03
N PHE A 366 17.86 -0.78 3.81
CA PHE A 366 17.89 -0.05 2.55
C PHE A 366 16.68 -0.44 1.70
N ASP A 367 15.88 0.55 1.31
CA ASP A 367 14.69 0.39 0.49
C ASP A 367 14.89 1.12 -0.84
N PRO A 368 15.14 0.40 -1.94
CA PRO A 368 15.38 0.99 -3.24
C PRO A 368 14.12 1.56 -3.93
N ASN A 369 12.91 1.21 -3.47
CA ASN A 369 11.67 1.44 -4.23
C ASN A 369 10.53 2.09 -3.41
N GLY A 370 10.77 2.41 -2.14
CA GLY A 370 9.74 2.94 -1.23
C GLY A 370 8.70 1.90 -0.81
N SER A 371 9.06 0.61 -0.92
CA SER A 371 8.22 -0.57 -0.66
C SER A 371 8.72 -1.32 0.58
N TYR A 372 7.83 -1.58 1.55
CA TYR A 372 8.18 -2.32 2.78
C TYR A 372 8.45 -3.81 2.56
N VAL A 373 8.09 -4.35 1.39
CA VAL A 373 8.19 -5.79 1.10
C VAL A 373 9.47 -6.18 0.33
N ASP A 374 10.22 -5.19 -0.17
CA ASP A 374 11.41 -5.40 -1.02
C ASP A 374 12.66 -4.66 -0.49
N ASN A 375 12.79 -4.57 0.83
CA ASN A 375 13.93 -3.92 1.45
C ASN A 375 15.08 -4.89 1.75
N LEU A 376 16.30 -4.39 1.75
CA LEU A 376 17.48 -5.09 2.26
C LEU A 376 17.69 -4.71 3.71
N GLN A 377 17.75 -5.70 4.60
CA GLN A 377 17.98 -5.55 6.03
C GLN A 377 19.31 -6.17 6.44
N ARG A 378 19.95 -5.57 7.46
CA ARG A 378 21.24 -6.02 8.00
C ARG A 378 21.29 -5.86 9.51
N THR A 379 21.55 -6.96 10.20
CA THR A 379 21.73 -6.98 11.65
C THR A 379 23.22 -7.10 11.98
N LEU A 380 23.77 -6.11 12.69
CA LEU A 380 25.19 -6.00 13.02
C LEU A 380 25.41 -5.83 14.52
N ALA A 381 26.17 -6.75 15.11
CA ALA A 381 26.68 -6.61 16.46
C ALA A 381 28.00 -5.82 16.48
N LEU A 382 27.88 -4.49 16.52
CA LEU A 382 29.00 -3.57 16.41
C LEU A 382 29.76 -3.39 17.74
N LYS A 383 31.08 -3.29 17.66
CA LYS A 383 31.96 -2.98 18.80
C LYS A 383 32.47 -1.54 18.71
N ALA A 384 32.67 -0.90 19.85
CA ALA A 384 33.30 0.42 19.91
C ALA A 384 34.63 0.45 19.13
N GLY A 385 34.81 1.45 18.28
CA GLY A 385 35.97 1.63 17.40
C GLY A 385 36.01 0.71 16.18
N GLN A 386 35.04 -0.20 15.99
CA GLN A 386 34.97 -1.05 14.80
C GLN A 386 34.66 -0.20 13.57
N HIS A 387 35.28 -0.54 12.45
CA HIS A 387 35.02 0.06 11.14
C HIS A 387 34.56 -1.04 10.18
N VAL A 388 33.40 -0.84 9.57
CA VAL A 388 32.75 -1.77 8.64
C VAL A 388 32.49 -1.05 7.32
N SER A 389 32.64 -1.74 6.19
CA SER A 389 32.22 -1.26 4.88
C SER A 389 31.08 -2.13 4.37
N LEU A 390 30.00 -1.51 3.89
CA LEU A 390 28.78 -2.17 3.46
C LEU A 390 28.41 -1.68 2.06
N ALA A 391 28.22 -2.60 1.11
CA ALA A 391 27.68 -2.29 -0.20
C ALA A 391 26.26 -2.87 -0.31
N TRP A 392 25.25 -2.01 -0.35
CA TRP A 392 23.85 -2.38 -0.51
C TRP A 392 23.54 -2.66 -1.98
N ARG A 393 22.98 -3.85 -2.28
CA ARG A 393 22.78 -4.36 -3.65
C ARG A 393 24.09 -4.52 -4.44
N GLY A 394 25.22 -4.69 -3.76
CA GLY A 394 26.50 -4.90 -4.43
C GLY A 394 26.75 -6.37 -4.73
N GLY A 395 27.24 -6.65 -5.94
CA GLY A 395 27.55 -8.01 -6.39
C GLY A 395 26.30 -8.85 -6.63
N VAL A 396 26.48 -10.18 -6.61
CA VAL A 396 25.44 -11.15 -6.92
C VAL A 396 24.37 -11.15 -5.83
N ILE A 397 23.12 -10.91 -6.23
CA ILE A 397 21.94 -11.07 -5.40
C ILE A 397 21.34 -12.45 -5.65
N ALA A 398 21.25 -13.30 -4.61
CA ALA A 398 20.75 -14.67 -4.76
C ALA A 398 20.15 -15.25 -3.47
N PRO A 399 19.27 -16.28 -3.57
CA PRO A 399 18.62 -16.89 -2.43
C PRO A 399 19.62 -17.53 -1.44
N ALA A 400 19.58 -17.12 -0.17
CA ALA A 400 20.41 -17.70 0.91
C ALA A 400 19.67 -17.70 2.28
N PRO A 401 20.23 -18.32 3.34
CA PRO A 401 19.63 -18.38 4.66
C PRO A 401 19.56 -17.00 5.30
N ALA A 402 18.40 -16.69 5.86
CA ALA A 402 18.28 -15.61 6.81
C ALA A 402 19.16 -15.88 8.04
N THR A 403 20.00 -14.92 8.43
CA THR A 403 20.77 -14.97 9.69
C THR A 403 20.00 -14.40 10.89
N VAL A 404 18.79 -13.85 10.66
CA VAL A 404 18.01 -13.08 11.65
C VAL A 404 17.11 -13.96 12.52
N ASP A 405 16.47 -15.00 11.98
CA ASP A 405 15.47 -15.83 12.71
C ASP A 405 16.05 -17.03 13.48
N GLY A 406 17.36 -17.02 13.73
CA GLY A 406 18.08 -18.12 14.36
C GLY A 406 18.61 -19.15 13.34
N PRO A 407 19.22 -20.25 13.80
CA PRO A 407 20.09 -21.10 12.97
C PRO A 407 19.37 -21.98 11.94
N CYS A 408 18.07 -21.79 11.71
CA CYS A 408 17.22 -22.84 11.16
C CYS A 408 16.56 -22.50 9.81
N PHE A 409 17.39 -22.27 8.79
CA PHE A 409 16.92 -22.20 7.40
C PHE A 409 16.49 -23.57 6.88
N LEU A 410 17.33 -24.58 7.07
CA LEU A 410 16.98 -25.99 6.86
C LEU A 410 17.46 -26.83 8.03
N CYS A 411 16.54 -27.35 8.84
CA CYS A 411 16.84 -28.23 9.96
C CYS A 411 16.16 -29.57 9.84
N ARG A 412 16.77 -30.58 10.45
CA ARG A 412 16.05 -31.82 10.76
C ARG A 412 15.49 -31.79 12.17
N ASP A 413 14.32 -32.37 12.32
CA ASP A 413 13.84 -32.95 13.58
C ASP A 413 13.56 -34.44 13.35
N GLY A 414 14.56 -35.27 13.67
CA GLY A 414 14.54 -36.69 13.37
C GLY A 414 14.51 -36.95 11.86
N ASP A 415 13.37 -37.47 11.40
CA ASP A 415 13.14 -37.82 9.99
C ASP A 415 12.28 -36.78 9.25
N THR A 416 12.08 -35.60 9.83
CA THR A 416 11.40 -34.47 9.18
C THR A 416 12.42 -33.37 8.88
N LEU A 417 12.42 -32.87 7.65
CA LEU A 417 13.12 -31.65 7.26
C LEU A 417 12.16 -30.48 7.40
N HIS A 418 12.52 -29.53 8.25
CA HIS A 418 11.87 -28.25 8.42
C HIS A 418 12.62 -27.21 7.60
N GLY A 419 11.91 -26.45 6.78
CA GLY A 419 12.46 -25.30 6.08
C GLY A 419 11.65 -24.05 6.33
N VAL A 420 12.32 -22.91 6.42
CA VAL A 420 11.71 -21.57 6.39
C VAL A 420 11.95 -20.98 5.00
N GLY A 421 11.13 -20.02 4.57
CA GLY A 421 11.27 -19.39 3.24
C GLY A 421 12.69 -18.84 3.01
N VAL A 422 13.05 -18.67 1.74
CA VAL A 422 14.38 -18.17 1.34
C VAL A 422 14.30 -16.69 1.05
N MET A 423 15.31 -15.94 1.48
CA MET A 423 15.42 -14.52 1.16
C MET A 423 16.67 -14.31 0.33
N ASP A 424 16.62 -13.32 -0.56
CA ASP A 424 17.78 -12.94 -1.33
C ASP A 424 18.83 -12.30 -0.45
N THR A 425 20.09 -12.55 -0.78
CA THR A 425 21.22 -11.89 -0.12
C THR A 425 22.18 -11.31 -1.14
N ASP A 426 22.77 -10.17 -0.79
CA ASP A 426 23.85 -9.57 -1.58
C ASP A 426 25.23 -10.05 -1.11
N PHE A 427 26.31 -9.63 -1.79
CA PHE A 427 27.67 -10.06 -1.46
C PHE A 427 28.09 -9.78 0.00
N SER A 428 27.49 -8.78 0.64
CA SER A 428 27.79 -8.46 2.04
C SER A 428 26.98 -9.30 3.04
N GLY A 429 26.11 -10.20 2.56
CA GLY A 429 25.26 -11.06 3.37
C GLY A 429 24.03 -10.38 3.98
N GLY A 430 23.61 -9.22 3.44
CA GLY A 430 22.34 -8.61 3.84
C GLY A 430 21.15 -9.42 3.33
N ILE A 431 20.00 -9.35 3.98
CA ILE A 431 18.80 -10.15 3.69
C ILE A 431 17.77 -9.26 3.00
N GLY A 432 17.17 -9.73 1.91
CA GLY A 432 16.29 -8.95 1.04
C GLY A 432 14.92 -9.57 0.80
N GLN A 433 14.40 -9.34 -0.41
CA GLN A 433 13.13 -9.85 -0.93
C GLN A 433 12.98 -11.36 -0.71
N TRP A 434 11.75 -11.82 -0.46
CA TRP A 434 11.43 -13.24 -0.45
C TRP A 434 11.61 -13.84 -1.84
N SER A 435 12.43 -14.88 -1.94
CA SER A 435 12.67 -15.57 -3.20
C SER A 435 11.59 -16.62 -3.41
N ASP A 436 10.70 -16.38 -4.38
CA ASP A 436 9.68 -17.35 -4.79
C ASP A 436 10.05 -18.04 -6.10
N GLY A 437 9.81 -19.34 -6.15
CA GLY A 437 10.15 -20.14 -7.32
C GLY A 437 9.84 -21.63 -7.19
N PRO A 438 9.72 -22.35 -8.33
CA PRO A 438 9.66 -23.80 -8.33
C PRO A 438 10.76 -24.41 -7.48
N THR A 439 10.35 -25.27 -6.54
CA THR A 439 11.24 -25.84 -5.54
C THR A 439 11.14 -27.35 -5.56
N THR A 440 12.28 -28.05 -5.49
CA THR A 440 12.33 -29.52 -5.47
C THR A 440 13.28 -30.05 -4.42
N ILE A 441 12.95 -31.21 -3.85
CA ILE A 441 13.86 -31.99 -3.01
C ILE A 441 13.95 -33.40 -3.58
N ALA A 442 15.17 -33.89 -3.79
CA ALA A 442 15.45 -35.27 -4.16
C ALA A 442 16.25 -35.98 -3.06
N GLN A 443 15.91 -37.25 -2.83
CA GLN A 443 16.63 -38.16 -1.95
C GLN A 443 17.21 -39.30 -2.80
N ASP A 444 18.53 -39.47 -2.78
CA ASP A 444 19.27 -40.47 -3.57
C ASP A 444 18.89 -40.46 -5.06
N GLY A 445 18.72 -39.26 -5.63
CA GLY A 445 18.32 -39.04 -7.02
C GLY A 445 16.84 -39.22 -7.32
N LYS A 446 16.01 -39.57 -6.33
CA LYS A 446 14.54 -39.64 -6.48
C LYS A 446 13.90 -38.39 -5.88
N GLN A 447 13.15 -37.64 -6.70
CA GLN A 447 12.37 -36.50 -6.22
C GLN A 447 11.30 -36.95 -5.20
N ILE A 448 11.31 -36.31 -4.03
CA ILE A 448 10.38 -36.55 -2.92
C ILE A 448 9.48 -35.34 -2.63
N TYR A 449 9.83 -34.17 -3.18
CA TYR A 449 9.07 -32.92 -3.04
C TYR A 449 9.08 -32.13 -4.35
N SER A 450 7.97 -31.47 -4.67
CA SER A 450 7.86 -30.41 -5.67
C SER A 450 6.70 -29.48 -5.33
N GLY A 451 6.96 -28.17 -5.37
CA GLY A 451 5.99 -27.11 -5.09
C GLY A 451 6.25 -25.86 -5.94
N GLY A 452 5.25 -24.99 -6.07
CA GLY A 452 5.28 -23.82 -6.97
C GLY A 452 5.54 -22.45 -6.31
N THR A 453 5.40 -22.34 -5.00
CA THR A 453 5.60 -21.08 -4.25
C THR A 453 6.05 -21.43 -2.84
N MET A 454 7.02 -20.70 -2.27
CA MET A 454 7.52 -20.92 -0.92
C MET A 454 7.16 -19.72 -0.04
N GLY A 455 5.87 -19.58 0.27
CA GLY A 455 5.41 -18.47 1.11
C GLY A 455 5.51 -18.70 2.62
N TYR A 456 5.56 -19.95 3.11
CA TYR A 456 5.53 -20.25 4.55
C TYR A 456 6.19 -21.60 4.85
N ALA A 457 6.74 -21.73 6.08
CA ALA A 457 7.49 -22.88 6.56
C ALA A 457 6.92 -24.23 6.11
N PHE A 458 7.80 -25.16 5.71
CA PHE A 458 7.42 -26.48 5.21
C PHE A 458 8.03 -27.62 6.03
N ASP A 459 7.29 -28.73 6.07
CA ASP A 459 7.74 -30.00 6.63
C ASP A 459 7.80 -31.05 5.53
N GLN A 460 9.00 -31.57 5.25
CA GLN A 460 9.20 -32.67 4.33
C GLN A 460 9.69 -33.90 5.07
N LYS A 461 8.93 -35.00 4.99
CA LYS A 461 9.37 -36.28 5.54
C LYS A 461 10.52 -36.86 4.72
N LEU A 462 11.59 -37.23 5.40
CA LEU A 462 12.79 -37.85 4.84
C LEU A 462 12.90 -39.32 5.28
N ALA A 463 13.70 -40.11 4.58
CA ALA A 463 14.00 -41.47 5.03
C ALA A 463 14.98 -41.48 6.21
N ALA A 464 14.82 -42.48 7.08
CA ALA A 464 15.69 -42.72 8.20
C ALA A 464 17.07 -43.23 7.76
N GLY A 465 18.12 -42.85 8.48
CA GLY A 465 19.50 -43.19 8.13
C GLY A 465 20.17 -42.15 7.22
N LYS A 466 21.41 -42.43 6.79
CA LYS A 466 22.21 -41.49 5.99
C LYS A 466 21.83 -41.58 4.51
N HIS A 467 21.44 -40.45 3.91
CA HIS A 467 21.05 -40.33 2.51
C HIS A 467 21.66 -39.06 1.88
N ARG A 468 21.74 -39.05 0.54
CA ARG A 468 22.10 -37.85 -0.22
C ARG A 468 20.84 -37.06 -0.54
N TYR A 469 20.84 -35.77 -0.24
CA TYR A 469 19.76 -34.86 -0.58
C TYR A 469 20.24 -33.84 -1.60
N VAL A 470 19.34 -33.47 -2.51
CA VAL A 470 19.51 -32.35 -3.44
C VAL A 470 18.29 -31.45 -3.28
N TYR A 471 18.52 -30.19 -2.95
CA TYR A 471 17.50 -29.17 -2.79
C TYR A 471 17.73 -28.09 -3.82
N SER A 472 16.72 -27.75 -4.62
CA SER A 472 16.84 -26.79 -5.72
C SER A 472 15.71 -25.78 -5.70
N ILE A 473 16.04 -24.53 -6.02
CA ILE A 473 15.13 -23.40 -6.19
C ILE A 473 15.42 -22.72 -7.52
N ASP A 474 14.37 -22.39 -8.25
CA ASP A 474 14.40 -21.65 -9.49
C ASP A 474 13.61 -20.34 -9.33
N ALA A 475 14.29 -19.27 -8.89
CA ALA A 475 13.66 -18.01 -8.51
C ALA A 475 13.65 -17.00 -9.66
N THR A 476 12.55 -16.27 -9.81
CA THR A 476 12.44 -15.13 -10.74
C THR A 476 12.13 -13.87 -9.96
N HIS A 477 12.94 -12.83 -10.14
CA HIS A 477 12.77 -11.54 -9.48
C HIS A 477 12.02 -10.58 -10.40
N ASP A 478 11.24 -9.68 -9.79
CA ASP A 478 10.48 -8.69 -10.54
C ASP A 478 11.43 -7.67 -11.20
N SER A 479 11.49 -7.73 -12.53
CA SER A 479 12.27 -6.79 -13.35
C SER A 479 11.84 -5.32 -13.20
N ALA A 480 10.68 -5.03 -12.60
CA ALA A 480 10.25 -3.67 -12.25
C ALA A 480 10.99 -3.10 -11.03
N VAL A 481 11.56 -3.96 -10.18
CA VAL A 481 12.25 -3.62 -8.92
C VAL A 481 13.76 -3.53 -9.13
N THR A 482 14.32 -4.44 -9.93
CA THR A 482 15.75 -4.53 -10.26
C THR A 482 15.94 -5.28 -11.58
N ALA A 483 16.83 -4.83 -12.46
CA ALA A 483 17.24 -5.64 -13.61
C ALA A 483 18.51 -6.46 -13.34
N LEU A 484 19.11 -6.32 -12.15
CA LEU A 484 20.11 -7.26 -11.63
C LEU A 484 19.46 -8.52 -11.08
N SER A 485 20.13 -9.65 -11.27
CA SER A 485 19.75 -10.96 -10.73
C SER A 485 18.32 -11.40 -11.07
N THR A 486 17.75 -11.01 -12.22
CA THR A 486 16.33 -11.24 -12.55
C THR A 486 15.88 -12.71 -12.53
N HIS A 487 16.83 -13.65 -12.58
CA HIS A 487 16.55 -15.08 -12.51
C HIS A 487 17.73 -15.82 -11.89
N THR A 488 17.46 -16.60 -10.85
CA THR A 488 18.47 -17.35 -10.10
C THR A 488 18.07 -18.80 -9.93
N GLN A 489 18.93 -19.70 -10.39
CA GLN A 489 18.82 -21.13 -10.17
C GLN A 489 19.89 -21.57 -9.18
N ILE A 490 19.46 -22.11 -8.04
CA ILE A 490 20.37 -22.56 -6.99
C ILE A 490 20.06 -24.01 -6.60
N THR A 491 21.10 -24.79 -6.39
CA THR A 491 21.02 -26.20 -6.01
C THR A 491 22.05 -26.53 -4.94
N TRP A 492 21.57 -27.10 -3.84
CA TRP A 492 22.36 -27.58 -2.72
C TRP A 492 22.33 -29.09 -2.66
N GLY A 493 23.51 -29.71 -2.71
CA GLY A 493 23.66 -31.14 -2.46
C GLY A 493 24.29 -31.36 -1.10
N PHE A 494 23.71 -32.22 -0.26
CA PHE A 494 24.29 -32.50 1.06
C PHE A 494 23.96 -33.91 1.54
N ASP A 495 24.86 -34.45 2.35
CA ASP A 495 24.65 -35.71 3.04
C ASP A 495 24.02 -35.44 4.41
N SER A 496 22.99 -36.21 4.77
CA SER A 496 22.39 -36.05 6.09
C SER A 496 21.78 -37.36 6.59
N SER A 497 21.92 -37.60 7.90
CA SER A 497 21.31 -38.71 8.64
C SER A 497 20.23 -38.22 9.60
N THR A 498 19.42 -39.12 10.13
CA THR A 498 18.49 -38.81 11.23
C THR A 498 19.22 -38.06 12.35
N SER A 499 18.83 -36.80 12.60
CA SER A 499 19.46 -35.88 13.55
C SER A 499 18.48 -34.78 13.96
N THR A 500 18.86 -33.98 14.94
CA THR A 500 18.15 -32.75 15.28
C THR A 500 19.11 -31.58 15.11
N GLY A 501 18.71 -30.55 14.36
CA GLY A 501 19.51 -29.34 14.12
C GLY A 501 19.74 -29.02 12.62
N PRO A 502 20.53 -27.97 12.32
CA PRO A 502 20.77 -27.49 10.96
C PRO A 502 21.50 -28.52 10.09
N VAL A 503 21.14 -28.63 8.81
CA VAL A 503 21.83 -29.50 7.83
C VAL A 503 23.02 -28.75 7.17
N PRO A 504 24.02 -29.42 6.58
CA PRO A 504 25.20 -28.73 6.06
C PRO A 504 24.94 -28.14 4.67
N ILE A 505 24.14 -27.08 4.60
CA ILE A 505 23.93 -26.33 3.35
C ILE A 505 25.08 -25.33 3.17
N LEU A 506 25.72 -25.37 2.00
CA LEU A 506 26.80 -24.47 1.58
C LEU A 506 26.23 -23.32 0.73
N PHE A 507 26.63 -22.09 1.02
CA PHE A 507 26.23 -20.89 0.30
C PHE A 507 27.45 -20.14 -0.19
N ALA A 508 27.25 -19.24 -1.16
CA ALA A 508 28.30 -18.33 -1.59
C ALA A 508 27.75 -16.92 -1.80
N GLY A 509 28.48 -15.92 -1.31
CA GLY A 509 28.36 -14.55 -1.82
C GLY A 509 29.39 -14.35 -2.93
N ALA A 510 28.98 -13.82 -4.08
CA ALA A 510 29.90 -13.48 -5.16
C ALA A 510 29.83 -11.98 -5.53
N GLY A 511 30.96 -11.40 -5.90
CA GLY A 511 31.05 -10.00 -6.35
C GLY A 511 32.17 -9.81 -7.37
N PHE A 512 32.13 -8.73 -8.14
CA PHE A 512 33.11 -8.47 -9.19
C PHE A 512 33.93 -7.20 -8.92
N SER A 513 34.90 -6.92 -9.79
CA SER A 513 35.59 -5.62 -9.81
C SER A 513 34.72 -4.54 -10.44
N GLU A 514 33.55 -4.31 -9.86
CA GLU A 514 32.52 -3.39 -10.34
C GLU A 514 32.67 -1.97 -9.76
N ASP A 515 32.08 -0.99 -10.46
CA ASP A 515 31.88 0.36 -9.94
C ASP A 515 30.56 0.46 -9.14
N LYS A 516 30.16 1.67 -8.75
CA LYS A 516 28.94 1.89 -7.95
C LYS A 516 27.63 1.62 -8.72
N HIS A 517 27.70 1.36 -10.02
CA HIS A 517 26.58 0.90 -10.82
C HIS A 517 26.54 -0.63 -10.96
N ASP A 518 27.42 -1.34 -10.26
CA ASP A 518 27.65 -2.77 -10.49
C ASP A 518 28.19 -3.05 -11.91
N ASN A 519 28.86 -2.06 -12.53
CA ASN A 519 29.37 -2.15 -13.90
C ASN A 519 30.83 -2.61 -13.98
N ILE A 520 31.07 -3.57 -14.87
CA ILE A 520 32.39 -4.03 -15.28
C ILE A 520 32.77 -3.44 -16.65
N ALA A 521 33.82 -2.62 -16.67
CA ALA A 521 34.36 -2.06 -17.91
C ALA A 521 35.05 -3.12 -18.79
N PRO A 522 35.06 -2.96 -20.12
CA PRO A 522 35.87 -3.80 -21.01
C PRO A 522 37.35 -3.81 -20.60
N GLY A 523 37.96 -4.99 -20.54
CA GLY A 523 39.33 -5.18 -20.05
C GLY A 523 39.42 -6.21 -18.93
N LYS A 524 40.43 -6.08 -18.06
CA LYS A 524 40.66 -7.03 -16.97
C LYS A 524 39.62 -6.83 -15.87
N ALA A 525 39.03 -7.93 -15.42
CA ALA A 525 38.08 -7.96 -14.32
C ALA A 525 38.40 -9.12 -13.37
N THR A 526 37.86 -9.07 -12.15
CA THR A 526 37.97 -10.15 -11.17
C THR A 526 36.61 -10.56 -10.64
N VAL A 527 36.46 -11.84 -10.31
CA VAL A 527 35.34 -12.37 -9.51
C VAL A 527 35.90 -12.83 -8.17
N SER A 528 35.19 -12.51 -7.09
CA SER A 528 35.46 -12.95 -5.72
C SER A 528 34.27 -13.73 -5.21
N ILE A 529 34.50 -14.86 -4.55
CA ILE A 529 33.46 -15.75 -4.03
C ILE A 529 33.80 -16.08 -2.58
N ALA A 530 32.84 -15.88 -1.67
CA ALA A 530 32.96 -16.19 -0.26
C ALA A 530 31.94 -17.28 0.10
N PHE A 531 32.44 -18.44 0.52
CA PHE A 531 31.67 -19.62 0.89
C PHE A 531 31.46 -19.71 2.39
N GLN A 532 30.25 -20.06 2.79
CA GLN A 532 29.89 -20.29 4.20
C GLN A 532 28.75 -21.30 4.31
N HIS A 533 28.70 -22.01 5.44
CA HIS A 533 27.55 -22.86 5.77
C HIS A 533 26.52 -22.08 6.59
N GLN A 534 25.25 -22.55 6.59
CA GLN A 534 24.23 -21.94 7.44
C GLN A 534 24.65 -21.95 8.92
N ALA A 535 24.24 -20.92 9.66
CA ALA A 535 24.56 -20.78 11.07
C ALA A 535 24.16 -22.02 11.88
N GLY A 536 25.06 -22.50 12.75
CA GLY A 536 24.82 -23.69 13.58
C GLY A 536 25.07 -25.04 12.91
N ALA A 537 25.35 -25.08 11.60
CA ALA A 537 25.89 -26.26 10.93
C ALA A 537 27.43 -26.33 11.09
N ALA A 538 28.01 -27.50 10.78
CA ALA A 538 29.46 -27.60 10.64
C ALA A 538 29.92 -26.82 9.39
N ASP A 539 31.06 -26.15 9.49
CA ASP A 539 31.61 -25.29 8.42
C ASP A 539 32.98 -25.82 7.92
N PRO A 540 33.01 -26.94 7.20
CA PRO A 540 34.25 -27.51 6.66
C PRO A 540 34.80 -26.69 5.47
N ASP A 541 36.13 -26.72 5.31
CA ASP A 541 36.81 -26.09 4.17
C ASP A 541 36.24 -26.54 2.81
N VAL A 542 36.05 -25.58 1.91
CA VAL A 542 35.85 -25.77 0.48
C VAL A 542 37.14 -26.28 -0.16
N THR A 543 37.03 -27.34 -0.94
CA THR A 543 38.15 -28.05 -1.58
C THR A 543 38.20 -27.87 -3.10
N ALA A 544 37.07 -27.49 -3.70
CA ALA A 544 36.98 -27.16 -5.12
C ALA A 544 35.97 -26.03 -5.33
N ALA A 545 36.32 -25.11 -6.22
CA ALA A 545 35.44 -24.04 -6.68
C ALA A 545 35.66 -23.78 -8.18
N THR A 546 34.59 -23.48 -8.91
CA THR A 546 34.67 -23.02 -10.31
C THR A 546 33.72 -21.85 -10.53
N ALA A 547 34.03 -21.00 -11.50
CA ALA A 547 33.14 -19.96 -11.98
C ALA A 547 33.18 -19.88 -13.51
N ASP A 548 32.03 -19.59 -14.12
CA ASP A 548 31.94 -19.23 -15.53
C ASP A 548 31.16 -17.92 -15.65
N VAL A 549 31.49 -17.13 -16.67
CA VAL A 549 30.74 -15.92 -17.03
C VAL A 549 30.13 -16.04 -18.42
N SER A 550 28.99 -15.39 -18.64
CA SER A 550 28.29 -15.35 -19.92
C SER A 550 27.88 -13.91 -20.24
N TYR A 551 28.01 -13.53 -21.51
CA TYR A 551 27.61 -12.21 -22.03
C TYR A 551 26.37 -12.27 -22.93
N ASP A 552 25.76 -13.45 -23.04
CA ASP A 552 24.59 -13.73 -23.88
C ASP A 552 23.51 -14.48 -23.10
N ASP A 553 23.48 -14.23 -21.79
CA ASP A 553 22.46 -14.69 -20.85
C ASP A 553 22.40 -16.23 -20.71
N GLY A 554 23.57 -16.84 -20.52
CA GLY A 554 23.73 -18.27 -20.26
C GLY A 554 23.74 -19.16 -21.52
N LYS A 555 23.65 -18.58 -22.72
CA LYS A 555 23.71 -19.35 -23.99
C LYS A 555 25.13 -19.86 -24.26
N THR A 556 26.14 -19.07 -23.97
CA THR A 556 27.56 -19.46 -24.02
C THR A 556 28.28 -19.07 -22.73
N TRP A 557 29.11 -19.98 -22.23
CA TRP A 557 29.83 -19.84 -20.97
C TRP A 557 31.34 -19.79 -21.21
N GLN A 558 32.01 -18.85 -20.56
CA GLN A 558 33.46 -18.70 -20.56
C GLN A 558 34.03 -19.05 -19.19
N PRO A 559 34.90 -20.06 -19.10
CA PRO A 559 35.45 -20.48 -17.81
C PRO A 559 36.38 -19.42 -17.24
N VAL A 560 36.20 -19.14 -15.95
CA VAL A 560 37.08 -18.33 -15.13
C VAL A 560 37.88 -19.25 -14.22
N THR A 561 39.20 -19.24 -14.38
CA THR A 561 40.08 -19.96 -13.46
C THR A 561 40.06 -19.26 -12.11
N VAL A 562 39.36 -19.84 -11.14
CA VAL A 562 39.36 -19.39 -9.75
C VAL A 562 40.38 -20.16 -8.92
N THR A 563 40.95 -19.49 -7.94
CA THR A 563 41.89 -20.07 -6.97
C THR A 563 41.32 -19.88 -5.57
N LEU A 564 41.23 -20.96 -4.80
CA LEU A 564 40.92 -20.90 -3.38
C LEU A 564 42.08 -20.21 -2.65
N THR A 565 41.79 -19.08 -2.01
CA THR A 565 42.78 -18.34 -1.21
C THR A 565 42.84 -18.87 0.21
N ASP A 566 41.71 -19.39 0.71
CA ASP A 566 41.60 -20.19 1.92
C ASP A 566 40.42 -21.17 1.75
N GLY A 567 40.06 -21.89 2.81
CA GLY A 567 38.94 -22.84 2.80
C GLY A 567 37.56 -22.21 2.59
N HIS A 568 37.45 -20.88 2.52
CA HIS A 568 36.18 -20.14 2.45
C HIS A 568 36.15 -19.07 1.35
N HIS A 569 37.27 -18.75 0.72
CA HIS A 569 37.33 -17.69 -0.28
C HIS A 569 37.99 -18.19 -1.57
N ALA A 570 37.40 -17.84 -2.70
CA ALA A 570 37.96 -18.04 -4.03
C ALA A 570 38.02 -16.72 -4.80
N SER A 571 39.03 -16.57 -5.65
CA SER A 571 39.12 -15.42 -6.58
C SER A 571 39.65 -15.83 -7.93
N GLY A 572 39.16 -15.20 -8.99
CA GLY A 572 39.57 -15.46 -10.36
C GLY A 572 39.65 -14.17 -11.18
N ALA A 573 40.59 -14.12 -12.13
CA ALA A 573 40.70 -13.02 -13.08
C ALA A 573 40.18 -13.46 -14.45
N PHE A 574 39.45 -12.57 -15.12
CA PHE A 574 38.95 -12.77 -16.48
C PHE A 574 39.10 -11.48 -17.30
N THR A 575 38.78 -11.55 -18.59
CA THR A 575 38.85 -10.40 -19.50
C THR A 575 37.52 -10.21 -20.21
N VAL A 576 36.90 -9.05 -19.99
CA VAL A 576 35.74 -8.60 -20.75
C VAL A 576 36.21 -8.16 -22.14
N PRO A 577 35.66 -8.74 -23.24
CA PRO A 577 36.06 -8.37 -24.59
C PRO A 577 35.87 -6.87 -24.90
N ALA A 578 36.83 -6.28 -25.63
CA ALA A 578 36.81 -4.85 -25.96
C ALA A 578 35.59 -4.39 -26.81
N GLY A 579 34.91 -5.34 -27.48
CA GLY A 579 33.72 -5.08 -28.29
C GLY A 579 32.39 -5.42 -27.62
N THR A 580 32.39 -5.78 -26.33
CA THR A 580 31.16 -6.10 -25.58
C THR A 580 30.25 -4.87 -25.56
N LYS A 581 28.98 -5.05 -25.94
CA LYS A 581 27.99 -3.97 -25.90
C LYS A 581 27.54 -3.71 -24.45
N PRO A 582 27.04 -2.51 -24.13
CA PRO A 582 26.35 -2.27 -22.87
C PRO A 582 25.25 -3.31 -22.67
N GLY A 583 25.21 -3.95 -21.50
CA GLY A 583 24.27 -5.01 -21.17
C GLY A 583 24.57 -5.60 -19.80
N TYR A 584 24.20 -6.86 -19.62
CA TYR A 584 24.43 -7.60 -18.39
C TYR A 584 25.32 -8.82 -18.65
N LEU A 585 25.97 -9.29 -17.60
CA LEU A 585 26.64 -10.59 -17.59
C LEU A 585 25.89 -11.55 -16.66
N ALA A 586 25.80 -12.81 -17.05
CA ALA A 586 25.36 -13.90 -16.18
C ALA A 586 26.58 -14.62 -15.60
N VAL A 587 26.43 -15.17 -14.41
CA VAL A 587 27.48 -15.96 -13.74
C VAL A 587 26.91 -17.30 -13.32
N ARG A 588 27.75 -18.32 -13.31
CA ARG A 588 27.47 -19.53 -12.56
C ARG A 588 28.69 -19.97 -11.79
N PHE A 589 28.49 -20.56 -10.64
CA PHE A 589 29.55 -21.08 -9.81
C PHE A 589 29.19 -22.44 -9.21
N HIS A 590 30.24 -23.17 -8.89
CA HIS A 590 30.16 -24.48 -8.25
C HIS A 590 31.14 -24.52 -7.09
N GLY A 591 30.72 -25.07 -5.96
CA GLY A 591 31.55 -25.26 -4.76
C GLY A 591 31.39 -26.67 -4.19
N VAL A 592 32.49 -27.24 -3.68
CA VAL A 592 32.50 -28.55 -3.00
C VAL A 592 33.29 -28.47 -1.70
N ASP A 593 32.65 -28.77 -0.58
CA ASP A 593 33.32 -28.84 0.72
C ASP A 593 34.00 -30.20 0.98
N LYS A 594 34.76 -30.27 2.07
CA LYS A 594 35.42 -31.51 2.52
C LYS A 594 34.45 -32.59 3.03
N ALA A 595 33.23 -32.22 3.42
CA ALA A 595 32.18 -33.14 3.88
C ALA A 595 31.32 -33.71 2.74
N GLY A 596 31.51 -33.22 1.50
CA GLY A 596 30.76 -33.59 0.30
C GLY A 596 29.53 -32.72 0.02
N SER A 597 29.33 -31.61 0.74
CA SER A 597 28.29 -30.62 0.40
C SER A 597 28.67 -29.91 -0.89
N THR A 598 27.68 -29.66 -1.73
CA THR A 598 27.84 -29.02 -3.04
C THR A 598 26.89 -27.85 -3.18
N LEU A 599 27.35 -26.80 -3.86
CA LEU A 599 26.57 -25.66 -4.29
C LEU A 599 26.72 -25.52 -5.80
N ASP A 600 25.61 -25.44 -6.51
CA ASP A 600 25.54 -25.06 -7.91
C ASP A 600 24.59 -23.87 -8.02
N GLU A 601 25.09 -22.75 -8.53
CA GLU A 601 24.30 -21.53 -8.64
C GLU A 601 24.50 -20.90 -10.01
N THR A 602 23.41 -20.47 -10.64
CA THR A 602 23.40 -19.74 -11.91
C THR A 602 22.53 -18.50 -11.74
N VAL A 603 23.13 -17.34 -11.95
CA VAL A 603 22.46 -16.04 -11.80
C VAL A 603 22.53 -15.30 -13.12
N HIS A 604 21.35 -14.99 -13.65
CA HIS A 604 21.18 -14.18 -14.85
C HIS A 604 21.20 -12.70 -14.47
N ASN A 605 21.76 -11.85 -15.33
CA ASN A 605 21.97 -10.43 -15.06
C ASN A 605 22.70 -10.13 -13.74
N ALA A 606 23.71 -10.92 -13.41
CA ALA A 606 24.45 -10.86 -12.15
C ALA A 606 25.25 -9.55 -11.94
N ALA A 607 25.61 -8.85 -13.01
CA ALA A 607 26.27 -7.54 -12.98
C ALA A 607 26.15 -6.83 -14.34
N LEU A 608 26.36 -5.52 -14.37
CA LEU A 608 26.43 -4.74 -15.61
C LEU A 608 27.76 -4.93 -16.33
N VAL A 609 27.73 -4.85 -17.66
CA VAL A 609 28.93 -4.86 -18.49
C VAL A 609 28.92 -3.70 -19.49
N ASN A 610 30.02 -2.96 -19.54
CA ASN A 610 30.21 -1.80 -20.41
C ASN A 610 29.07 -0.76 -20.36
N ALA A 611 28.48 -0.56 -19.18
CA ALA A 611 27.42 0.40 -18.89
C ALA A 611 27.78 1.28 -17.67
N PRO A 612 28.82 2.14 -17.77
CA PRO A 612 29.36 2.90 -16.63
C PRO A 612 28.43 3.99 -16.06
N ASN A 613 27.27 4.22 -16.67
CA ASN A 613 26.25 5.15 -16.20
C ASN A 613 24.92 4.43 -15.95
N GLY A 614 24.97 3.13 -15.64
CA GLY A 614 23.81 2.26 -15.61
C GLY A 614 23.20 2.01 -16.99
N ILE A 615 22.16 1.18 -17.00
CA ILE A 615 21.27 0.98 -18.15
C ILE A 615 19.92 1.48 -17.70
N ALA A 616 19.38 2.49 -18.40
CA ALA A 616 17.97 2.83 -18.23
C ALA A 616 17.17 1.60 -18.65
N THR A 617 16.53 0.92 -17.70
CA THR A 617 15.58 -0.12 -18.05
C THR A 617 14.51 0.50 -18.95
N PRO A 618 14.19 -0.11 -20.11
CA PRO A 618 12.92 0.19 -20.75
C PRO A 618 11.86 0.05 -19.66
N PRO A 619 10.91 0.99 -19.51
CA PRO A 619 9.79 0.76 -18.61
C PRO A 619 9.24 -0.62 -18.95
N SER A 620 9.09 -1.47 -17.93
CA SER A 620 8.79 -2.88 -18.10
C SER A 620 7.54 -3.00 -18.96
N SER A 621 7.52 -3.87 -19.97
CA SER A 621 6.32 -4.07 -20.79
C SER A 621 5.20 -4.85 -20.08
N GLY A 622 5.31 -5.00 -18.75
CA GLY A 622 4.23 -5.34 -17.82
C GLY A 622 3.75 -4.15 -16.96
N ASP A 623 4.43 -3.00 -17.06
CA ASP A 623 4.14 -1.73 -16.38
C ASP A 623 4.35 -0.52 -17.34
N THR A 624 4.31 -0.76 -18.66
CA THR A 624 4.17 0.27 -19.71
C THR A 624 2.72 0.38 -20.13
N THR A 625 1.91 0.79 -19.20
CA THR A 625 1.62 2.22 -19.28
C THR A 625 2.30 2.82 -18.05
N PRO A 626 3.01 3.96 -18.15
CA PRO A 626 2.99 4.88 -17.02
C PRO A 626 1.55 4.84 -16.47
N ALA A 627 1.29 4.99 -15.18
CA ALA A 627 -0.01 5.58 -14.86
C ALA A 627 -0.02 6.87 -15.70
N ALA A 628 -0.65 6.85 -16.88
CA ALA A 628 -0.96 8.05 -17.61
C ALA A 628 -1.82 8.71 -16.56
N ASP A 629 -1.29 9.78 -15.95
CA ASP A 629 -1.87 10.38 -14.77
C ASP A 629 -3.38 10.44 -15.04
N THR A 630 -4.13 9.56 -14.38
CA THR A 630 -5.54 9.37 -14.69
C THR A 630 -6.23 10.31 -13.75
N HIS A 631 -6.78 11.39 -14.30
CA HIS A 631 -7.36 12.45 -13.51
C HIS A 631 -8.86 12.27 -13.44
N ALA A 632 -9.38 12.30 -12.22
CA ALA A 632 -10.81 12.48 -12.01
C ALA A 632 -11.24 13.82 -12.60
N VAL A 633 -12.31 13.78 -13.40
CA VAL A 633 -12.92 14.97 -13.97
C VAL A 633 -13.59 15.80 -12.86
N CYS A 634 -14.34 15.13 -11.98
CA CYS A 634 -14.99 15.79 -10.85
C CYS A 634 -14.16 15.75 -9.56
N ALA A 635 -14.46 16.71 -8.67
CA ALA A 635 -13.90 16.75 -7.34
C ALA A 635 -14.28 15.52 -6.50
N THR A 636 -13.51 15.27 -5.43
CA THR A 636 -13.84 14.21 -4.46
C THR A 636 -15.18 14.51 -3.79
N ALA A 637 -16.09 13.54 -3.76
CA ALA A 637 -17.39 13.68 -3.11
C ALA A 637 -17.25 13.97 -1.61
N ALA A 638 -17.98 14.96 -1.12
CA ALA A 638 -18.22 15.15 0.31
C ALA A 638 -19.27 14.13 0.81
N ARG A 639 -19.31 13.87 2.13
CA ARG A 639 -20.36 13.01 2.71
C ARG A 639 -21.74 13.57 2.39
N GLY A 640 -22.65 12.71 1.89
CA GLY A 640 -24.01 13.10 1.48
C GLY A 640 -24.11 13.55 0.01
N HIS A 641 -22.97 13.65 -0.68
CA HIS A 641 -22.87 13.98 -2.09
C HIS A 641 -22.37 12.77 -2.90
N ALA A 642 -22.73 12.70 -4.18
CA ALA A 642 -22.08 11.82 -5.15
C ALA A 642 -21.00 12.59 -5.92
N ARG A 643 -20.09 11.88 -6.58
CA ARG A 643 -19.20 12.46 -7.59
C ARG A 643 -19.46 11.81 -8.93
N CYS A 644 -19.16 12.52 -10.01
CA CYS A 644 -19.06 11.91 -11.32
C CYS A 644 -17.87 10.94 -11.39
N LEU A 645 -17.92 10.01 -12.34
CA LEU A 645 -16.99 8.89 -12.46
C LEU A 645 -16.20 8.94 -13.78
N ALA A 646 -16.17 10.08 -14.48
CA ALA A 646 -15.34 10.29 -15.64
C ALA A 646 -13.86 10.46 -15.27
N LEU A 647 -12.99 9.81 -16.05
CA LEU A 647 -11.54 9.88 -15.92
C LEU A 647 -10.87 10.22 -17.25
N THR A 648 -9.76 10.96 -17.23
CA THR A 648 -8.95 11.25 -18.43
C THR A 648 -7.47 10.99 -18.21
N THR A 649 -6.71 10.77 -19.29
CA THR A 649 -5.26 10.51 -19.23
C THR A 649 -4.39 11.76 -19.18
N ALA A 650 -4.95 12.95 -18.93
CA ALA A 650 -4.22 14.22 -18.91
C ALA A 650 -4.66 15.12 -17.73
N ALA A 651 -3.71 15.80 -17.09
CA ALA A 651 -3.90 16.61 -15.86
C ALA A 651 -4.97 17.70 -15.93
N LYS A 652 -5.31 18.08 -17.15
CA LYS A 652 -6.48 18.86 -17.51
C LYS A 652 -6.91 18.33 -18.88
N TRP A 653 -8.21 18.38 -19.19
CA TRP A 653 -8.68 18.40 -20.57
C TRP A 653 -7.95 19.54 -21.29
N GLN A 654 -6.82 19.22 -21.93
CA GLN A 654 -6.01 20.22 -22.61
C GLN A 654 -6.44 20.26 -24.07
N PRO A 655 -6.88 21.44 -24.56
CA PRO A 655 -7.23 21.66 -25.95
C PRO A 655 -6.17 21.13 -26.91
N SER A 656 -6.49 20.10 -27.70
CA SER A 656 -5.63 19.67 -28.80
C SER A 656 -6.16 20.25 -30.11
N ALA A 657 -5.46 21.26 -30.62
CA ALA A 657 -5.87 21.92 -31.86
C ALA A 657 -5.62 21.00 -33.08
N ASN A 658 -6.71 20.44 -33.62
CA ASN A 658 -6.86 19.91 -34.99
C ASN A 658 -6.50 18.43 -35.28
N LYS A 659 -6.40 17.54 -34.29
CA LYS A 659 -6.36 16.09 -34.55
C LYS A 659 -7.28 15.36 -33.57
N LEU A 660 -8.13 14.47 -34.09
CA LEU A 660 -8.89 13.60 -33.21
C LEU A 660 -7.93 12.77 -32.34
N PRO A 661 -8.19 12.67 -31.04
CA PRO A 661 -7.39 11.85 -30.15
C PRO A 661 -7.54 10.37 -30.54
N ASP A 662 -6.55 9.56 -30.15
CA ASP A 662 -6.50 8.13 -30.46
C ASP A 662 -7.41 7.32 -29.52
N GLY A 663 -8.70 7.66 -29.50
CA GLY A 663 -9.75 7.02 -28.70
C GLY A 663 -10.78 6.29 -29.57
N LEU A 664 -11.63 5.47 -28.96
CA LEU A 664 -12.67 4.71 -29.66
C LEU A 664 -13.72 5.65 -30.28
N ALA A 665 -14.04 5.40 -31.55
CA ALA A 665 -15.11 6.09 -32.28
C ALA A 665 -16.45 5.32 -32.19
N PRO A 666 -17.60 5.92 -32.56
CA PRO A 666 -18.88 5.21 -32.58
C PRO A 666 -18.86 3.88 -33.35
N ALA A 667 -18.18 3.82 -34.49
CA ALA A 667 -18.06 2.60 -35.28
C ALA A 667 -17.29 1.48 -34.54
N ASP A 668 -16.32 1.84 -33.70
CA ASP A 668 -15.58 0.90 -32.88
C ASP A 668 -16.49 0.27 -31.81
N LEU A 669 -17.32 1.08 -31.13
CA LEU A 669 -18.29 0.59 -30.14
C LEU A 669 -19.35 -0.32 -30.77
N HIS A 670 -19.88 0.04 -31.94
CA HIS A 670 -20.81 -0.80 -32.70
C HIS A 670 -20.18 -2.15 -33.09
N ALA A 671 -18.91 -2.15 -33.50
CA ALA A 671 -18.20 -3.36 -33.86
C ALA A 671 -17.87 -4.23 -32.64
N ALA A 672 -17.36 -3.63 -31.56
CA ALA A 672 -16.92 -4.33 -30.36
C ALA A 672 -18.06 -5.08 -29.65
N TYR A 673 -19.25 -4.48 -29.61
CA TYR A 673 -20.44 -5.03 -28.96
C TYR A 673 -21.45 -5.63 -29.93
N ASN A 674 -21.07 -5.81 -31.20
CA ASN A 674 -21.91 -6.45 -32.23
C ASN A 674 -23.33 -5.84 -32.33
N LEU A 675 -23.39 -4.51 -32.40
CA LEU A 675 -24.64 -3.77 -32.39
C LEU A 675 -25.28 -3.66 -33.78
N PRO A 676 -26.63 -3.72 -33.90
CA PRO A 676 -27.30 -3.55 -35.18
C PRO A 676 -27.14 -2.12 -35.72
N ALA A 677 -27.06 -1.98 -37.05
CA ALA A 677 -26.94 -0.68 -37.73
C ALA A 677 -28.26 0.13 -37.74
N THR A 678 -29.40 -0.49 -37.46
CA THR A 678 -30.71 0.16 -37.39
C THR A 678 -31.27 0.10 -35.98
N ALA A 679 -31.66 1.27 -35.46
CA ALA A 679 -32.12 1.47 -34.08
C ALA A 679 -33.62 1.77 -34.02
N LYS A 680 -34.25 1.43 -32.89
CA LYS A 680 -35.51 2.09 -32.48
C LYS A 680 -35.18 3.51 -32.03
N SER A 681 -36.11 4.44 -32.25
CA SER A 681 -35.99 5.84 -31.84
C SER A 681 -36.73 6.06 -30.52
N ASP A 682 -36.25 5.42 -29.46
CA ASP A 682 -36.75 5.60 -28.10
C ASP A 682 -35.96 6.72 -27.38
N THR A 683 -36.36 7.06 -26.15
CA THR A 683 -35.75 8.13 -25.37
C THR A 683 -34.83 7.56 -24.28
N VAL A 684 -33.60 8.06 -24.20
CA VAL A 684 -32.66 7.82 -23.08
C VAL A 684 -32.56 9.10 -22.27
N ALA A 685 -32.66 9.00 -20.95
CA ALA A 685 -32.39 10.12 -20.06
C ALA A 685 -31.02 9.98 -19.38
N ILE A 686 -30.40 11.12 -19.08
CA ILE A 686 -29.14 11.26 -18.34
C ILE A 686 -29.42 12.14 -17.13
N VAL A 687 -28.87 11.80 -15.98
CA VAL A 687 -28.96 12.57 -14.75
C VAL A 687 -27.56 12.95 -14.30
N ASP A 688 -27.31 14.26 -14.23
CA ASP A 688 -26.03 14.83 -13.79
C ASP A 688 -26.24 15.97 -12.81
N ALA A 689 -25.21 16.31 -12.03
CA ALA A 689 -25.22 17.44 -11.12
C ALA A 689 -24.75 18.74 -11.77
N ASN A 690 -25.21 19.86 -11.21
CA ASN A 690 -24.91 21.20 -11.71
C ASN A 690 -25.40 21.36 -13.18
N GLY A 691 -25.07 22.47 -13.85
CA GLY A 691 -25.52 22.69 -15.23
C GLY A 691 -24.37 22.86 -16.22
N ASP A 692 -24.64 22.56 -17.48
CA ASP A 692 -23.73 22.75 -18.61
C ASP A 692 -24.38 23.68 -19.65
N ALA A 693 -23.77 24.85 -19.82
CA ALA A 693 -24.25 25.86 -20.77
C ALA A 693 -23.87 25.56 -22.23
N THR A 694 -22.92 24.65 -22.48
CA THR A 694 -22.39 24.30 -23.81
C THR A 694 -22.81 22.92 -24.32
N ALA A 695 -23.51 22.11 -23.52
CA ALA A 695 -24.04 20.78 -23.84
C ALA A 695 -24.57 20.62 -25.28
N GLU A 696 -25.50 21.47 -25.73
CA GLU A 696 -26.09 21.37 -27.08
C GLU A 696 -25.08 21.70 -28.18
N SER A 697 -24.20 22.67 -27.96
CA SER A 697 -23.18 23.04 -28.95
C SER A 697 -22.07 22.00 -29.06
N ASP A 698 -21.66 21.40 -27.95
CA ASP A 698 -20.61 20.38 -27.91
C ASP A 698 -21.10 19.07 -28.56
N LEU A 699 -22.31 18.63 -28.20
CA LEU A 699 -22.99 17.50 -28.84
C LEU A 699 -23.11 17.67 -30.36
N ALA A 700 -23.37 18.89 -30.83
CA ALA A 700 -23.47 19.17 -32.25
C ALA A 700 -22.11 18.98 -32.98
N VAL A 701 -20.99 19.30 -32.33
CA VAL A 701 -19.64 19.08 -32.89
C VAL A 701 -19.31 17.59 -32.92
N TYR A 702 -19.56 16.87 -31.83
CA TYR A 702 -19.35 15.42 -31.76
C TYR A 702 -20.08 14.70 -32.89
N ARG A 703 -21.40 14.92 -32.96
CA ARG A 703 -22.27 14.25 -33.94
C ARG A 703 -21.91 14.62 -35.37
N LYS A 704 -21.56 15.89 -35.63
CA LYS A 704 -21.09 16.31 -36.96
C LYS A 704 -19.78 15.62 -37.34
N THR A 705 -18.85 15.50 -36.40
CA THR A 705 -17.52 14.91 -36.63
C THR A 705 -17.62 13.44 -37.04
N TYR A 706 -18.48 12.68 -36.37
CA TYR A 706 -18.72 11.26 -36.69
C TYR A 706 -19.84 11.01 -37.71
N GLY A 707 -20.39 12.06 -38.33
CA GLY A 707 -21.42 11.93 -39.37
C GLY A 707 -22.77 11.43 -38.86
N LEU A 708 -23.08 11.65 -37.59
CA LEU A 708 -24.34 11.28 -36.94
C LEU A 708 -25.43 12.36 -37.21
N PRO A 709 -26.73 12.00 -37.22
CA PRO A 709 -27.82 12.96 -37.41
C PRO A 709 -27.78 14.06 -36.34
N ALA A 710 -28.12 15.31 -36.66
CA ALA A 710 -28.13 16.39 -35.67
C ALA A 710 -29.12 16.10 -34.51
N CYS A 711 -28.71 16.34 -33.27
CA CYS A 711 -29.56 16.24 -32.09
C CYS A 711 -29.62 17.58 -31.38
N THR A 712 -30.74 18.30 -31.49
CA THR A 712 -30.87 19.67 -30.99
C THR A 712 -32.17 19.86 -30.23
N THR A 713 -32.26 20.92 -29.43
CA THR A 713 -33.52 21.31 -28.78
C THR A 713 -34.55 21.75 -29.82
N ALA A 714 -34.09 22.42 -30.88
CA ALA A 714 -34.93 22.91 -31.97
C ALA A 714 -35.57 21.79 -32.81
N ASN A 715 -34.87 20.67 -33.04
CA ASN A 715 -35.42 19.53 -33.79
C ASN A 715 -36.11 18.50 -32.90
N GLY A 716 -36.13 18.73 -31.58
CA GLY A 716 -36.80 17.89 -30.58
C GLY A 716 -36.02 16.66 -30.17
N CYS A 717 -34.83 16.40 -30.73
CA CYS A 717 -34.00 15.26 -30.36
C CYS A 717 -33.40 15.40 -28.95
N LEU A 718 -32.95 16.60 -28.57
CA LEU A 718 -32.39 16.89 -27.25
C LEU A 718 -33.40 17.68 -26.42
N LYS A 719 -33.51 17.37 -25.13
CA LYS A 719 -34.29 18.14 -24.16
C LYS A 719 -33.50 18.27 -22.86
N ILE A 720 -33.25 19.51 -22.43
CA ILE A 720 -32.52 19.81 -21.19
C ILE A 720 -33.53 20.31 -20.13
N LEU A 721 -33.48 19.71 -18.94
CA LEU A 721 -34.40 19.99 -17.84
C LEU A 721 -33.63 20.14 -16.53
N ASN A 722 -34.12 20.98 -15.62
CA ASN A 722 -33.68 20.96 -14.23
C ASN A 722 -34.37 19.84 -13.42
N GLN A 723 -33.93 19.61 -12.19
CA GLN A 723 -34.55 18.66 -11.24
C GLN A 723 -36.03 18.91 -10.89
N ASN A 724 -36.66 19.96 -11.39
CA ASN A 724 -38.11 20.22 -11.26
C ASN A 724 -38.87 19.96 -12.57
N GLY A 725 -38.22 19.41 -13.59
CA GLY A 725 -38.80 19.13 -14.90
C GLY A 725 -39.09 20.39 -15.73
N LYS A 726 -38.36 21.50 -15.49
CA LYS A 726 -38.49 22.76 -16.24
C LYS A 726 -37.26 22.97 -17.11
N THR A 727 -37.46 23.58 -18.27
CA THR A 727 -36.37 24.00 -19.18
C THR A 727 -35.67 25.29 -18.74
N SER A 728 -36.16 25.94 -17.67
CA SER A 728 -35.57 27.17 -17.09
C SER A 728 -36.13 27.44 -15.69
N PRO A 729 -35.36 28.08 -14.79
CA PRO A 729 -33.91 28.27 -14.91
C PRO A 729 -33.20 26.92 -14.78
N LEU A 730 -32.18 26.70 -15.62
CA LEU A 730 -31.25 25.59 -15.46
C LEU A 730 -30.24 25.94 -14.36
N PRO A 731 -29.68 24.95 -13.64
CA PRO A 731 -28.58 25.18 -12.71
C PRO A 731 -27.39 25.84 -13.44
N PRO A 732 -26.61 26.70 -12.78
CA PRO A 732 -25.36 27.20 -13.35
C PRO A 732 -24.27 26.13 -13.30
N VAL A 733 -23.24 26.30 -14.14
CA VAL A 733 -21.95 25.61 -13.95
C VAL A 733 -21.41 25.99 -12.56
N ASN A 734 -20.97 24.99 -11.80
CA ASN A 734 -20.30 25.19 -10.51
C ASN A 734 -18.78 25.02 -10.70
N PRO A 735 -17.97 26.08 -10.63
CA PRO A 735 -16.52 25.96 -10.84
C PRO A 735 -15.79 25.08 -9.81
N ASP A 736 -16.37 24.89 -8.63
CA ASP A 736 -15.78 24.09 -7.54
C ASP A 736 -16.18 22.61 -7.62
N ASP A 737 -17.17 22.27 -8.46
CA ASP A 737 -17.71 20.93 -8.70
C ASP A 737 -18.24 20.87 -10.14
N ASP A 738 -17.35 20.97 -11.11
CA ASP A 738 -17.70 21.08 -12.53
C ASP A 738 -17.97 19.71 -13.16
N TRP A 739 -19.16 19.54 -13.73
CA TRP A 739 -19.63 18.29 -14.36
C TRP A 739 -19.79 18.42 -15.87
N THR A 740 -19.37 19.54 -16.47
CA THR A 740 -19.50 19.83 -17.91
C THR A 740 -18.93 18.69 -18.78
N ASP A 741 -17.76 18.18 -18.39
CA ASP A 741 -17.07 17.09 -19.11
C ASP A 741 -17.77 15.74 -18.95
N GLU A 742 -18.38 15.48 -17.79
CA GLU A 742 -19.21 14.27 -17.55
C GLU A 742 -20.49 14.34 -18.39
N ILE A 743 -21.19 15.48 -18.36
CA ILE A 743 -22.41 15.71 -19.14
C ILE A 743 -22.13 15.49 -20.63
N SER A 744 -21.02 16.02 -21.13
CA SER A 744 -20.59 15.84 -22.53
C SER A 744 -20.28 14.37 -22.84
N LEU A 745 -19.54 13.66 -21.97
CA LEU A 745 -19.29 12.22 -22.10
C LEU A 745 -20.58 11.42 -22.22
N ASP A 746 -21.54 11.64 -21.33
CA ASP A 746 -22.80 10.91 -21.29
C ASP A 746 -23.64 11.14 -22.56
N LEU A 747 -23.76 12.40 -23.00
CA LEU A 747 -24.45 12.77 -24.24
C LEU A 747 -23.79 12.14 -25.49
N ASP A 748 -22.47 12.14 -25.54
CA ASP A 748 -21.68 11.58 -26.63
C ASP A 748 -21.80 10.05 -26.66
N MET A 749 -21.78 9.36 -25.52
CA MET A 749 -21.90 7.91 -25.45
C MET A 749 -23.29 7.42 -25.85
N VAL A 750 -24.36 8.10 -25.44
CA VAL A 750 -25.71 7.81 -25.94
C VAL A 750 -25.78 8.04 -27.46
N SER A 751 -25.16 9.10 -27.96
CA SER A 751 -25.10 9.40 -29.39
C SER A 751 -24.32 8.37 -30.20
N ALA A 752 -23.20 7.88 -29.65
CA ALA A 752 -22.32 6.92 -30.29
C ALA A 752 -23.00 5.57 -30.49
N VAL A 753 -23.76 5.12 -29.48
CA VAL A 753 -24.40 3.80 -29.45
C VAL A 753 -25.80 3.84 -30.08
N CYS A 754 -26.60 4.87 -29.78
CA CYS A 754 -27.93 5.03 -30.34
C CYS A 754 -28.10 6.38 -31.06
N PRO A 755 -27.56 6.54 -32.27
CA PRO A 755 -27.67 7.80 -33.01
C PRO A 755 -29.11 8.25 -33.32
N ALA A 756 -30.10 7.33 -33.27
CA ALA A 756 -31.51 7.64 -33.51
C ALA A 756 -32.33 7.89 -32.22
N CYS A 757 -31.73 7.71 -31.04
CA CYS A 757 -32.43 7.95 -29.78
C CYS A 757 -32.65 9.45 -29.55
N HIS A 758 -33.76 9.78 -28.90
CA HIS A 758 -33.96 11.09 -28.29
C HIS A 758 -33.24 11.11 -26.94
N ILE A 759 -32.69 12.26 -26.56
CA ILE A 759 -31.90 12.42 -25.32
C ILE A 759 -32.58 13.44 -24.41
N VAL A 760 -32.78 13.06 -23.15
CA VAL A 760 -33.24 13.97 -22.09
C VAL A 760 -32.12 14.14 -21.07
N LEU A 761 -31.50 15.31 -21.02
CA LEU A 761 -30.55 15.66 -19.96
C LEU A 761 -31.33 16.28 -18.79
N VAL A 762 -31.15 15.75 -17.59
CA VAL A 762 -31.72 16.29 -16.36
C VAL A 762 -30.61 16.73 -15.41
N GLU A 763 -30.49 18.05 -15.24
CA GLU A 763 -29.49 18.71 -14.40
C GLU A 763 -30.03 18.90 -12.98
N ALA A 764 -29.39 18.26 -12.01
CA ALA A 764 -29.62 18.47 -10.60
C ALA A 764 -29.00 19.80 -10.15
N ASN A 765 -29.58 20.41 -9.12
CA ASN A 765 -29.08 21.69 -8.61
C ASN A 765 -27.68 21.58 -8.00
N SER A 766 -27.31 20.39 -7.53
CA SER A 766 -26.01 20.08 -6.92
C SER A 766 -25.76 18.57 -6.93
N SER A 767 -24.57 18.17 -6.51
CA SER A 767 -24.17 16.78 -6.30
C SER A 767 -24.75 16.14 -5.03
N ASP A 768 -25.58 16.86 -4.27
CA ASP A 768 -26.29 16.31 -3.12
C ASP A 768 -27.18 15.12 -3.54
N THR A 769 -27.10 14.03 -2.78
CA THR A 769 -27.80 12.79 -3.12
C THR A 769 -29.32 12.94 -3.20
N ALA A 770 -29.93 13.86 -2.45
CA ALA A 770 -31.36 14.15 -2.53
C ALA A 770 -31.74 14.97 -3.76
N ASP A 771 -30.89 15.91 -4.19
CA ASP A 771 -31.05 16.65 -5.45
C ASP A 771 -30.95 15.69 -6.65
N LEU A 772 -29.96 14.79 -6.65
CA LEU A 772 -29.81 13.75 -7.67
C LEU A 772 -31.00 12.78 -7.70
N ALA A 773 -31.49 12.31 -6.55
CA ALA A 773 -32.68 11.45 -6.49
C ALA A 773 -33.95 12.14 -7.00
N LYS A 774 -34.02 13.48 -6.85
CA LYS A 774 -35.11 14.28 -7.39
C LYS A 774 -34.99 14.45 -8.91
N ALA A 775 -33.79 14.66 -9.43
CA ALA A 775 -33.52 14.67 -10.87
C ALA A 775 -33.83 13.30 -11.50
N GLU A 776 -33.47 12.20 -10.84
CA GLU A 776 -33.82 10.82 -11.25
C GLU A 776 -35.34 10.62 -11.36
N THR A 777 -36.12 11.18 -10.43
CA THR A 777 -37.59 11.13 -10.49
C THR A 777 -38.14 11.86 -11.73
N VAL A 778 -37.50 12.97 -12.14
CA VAL A 778 -37.86 13.68 -13.38
C VAL A 778 -37.44 12.87 -14.61
N ALA A 779 -36.25 12.28 -14.60
CA ALA A 779 -35.72 11.47 -15.70
C ALA A 779 -36.61 10.24 -15.97
N THR A 780 -36.93 9.46 -14.92
CA THR A 780 -37.85 8.30 -15.02
C THR A 780 -39.29 8.69 -15.37
N GLY A 781 -39.67 9.96 -15.16
CA GLY A 781 -40.97 10.53 -15.54
C GLY A 781 -41.01 11.20 -16.92
N SER A 782 -39.87 11.30 -17.62
CA SER A 782 -39.73 12.09 -18.85
C SER A 782 -40.28 11.41 -20.12
N GLY A 783 -40.60 10.11 -20.03
CA GLY A 783 -40.89 9.25 -21.19
C GLY A 783 -39.68 8.43 -21.65
N ALA A 784 -38.54 8.55 -20.98
CA ALA A 784 -37.37 7.70 -21.22
C ALA A 784 -37.67 6.22 -20.97
N VAL A 785 -37.07 5.35 -21.79
CA VAL A 785 -37.10 3.88 -21.61
C VAL A 785 -35.90 3.39 -20.82
N ALA A 786 -34.82 4.19 -20.78
CA ALA A 786 -33.63 3.94 -19.98
C ALA A 786 -33.11 5.27 -19.39
N VAL A 787 -32.57 5.20 -18.16
CA VAL A 787 -31.91 6.33 -17.48
C VAL A 787 -30.47 5.93 -17.16
N SER A 788 -29.51 6.77 -17.54
CA SER A 788 -28.10 6.65 -17.18
C SER A 788 -27.78 7.53 -15.97
N ASN A 789 -27.07 6.95 -15.00
CA ASN A 789 -26.45 7.65 -13.89
C ASN A 789 -24.94 7.39 -13.90
N SER A 790 -24.14 8.40 -14.20
CA SER A 790 -22.68 8.29 -14.31
C SER A 790 -21.96 8.83 -13.06
N PHE A 791 -22.58 8.64 -11.90
CA PHE A 791 -22.08 9.11 -10.62
C PHE A 791 -22.13 8.03 -9.54
N GLY A 792 -21.31 8.21 -8.51
CA GLY A 792 -21.22 7.29 -7.39
C GLY A 792 -20.97 8.01 -6.06
N GLY A 793 -21.52 7.45 -4.99
CA GLY A 793 -21.30 7.92 -3.62
C GLY A 793 -21.39 6.77 -2.61
N ASP A 794 -21.23 7.12 -1.34
CA ASP A 794 -21.31 6.16 -0.23
C ASP A 794 -22.74 5.60 -0.09
N GLU A 795 -22.85 4.28 -0.03
CA GLU A 795 -24.08 3.65 0.47
C GLU A 795 -24.18 3.81 1.99
N ASN A 796 -25.33 4.29 2.45
CA ASN A 796 -25.64 4.46 3.85
C ASN A 796 -27.15 4.42 4.07
N THR A 797 -27.58 4.55 5.33
CA THR A 797 -29.01 4.55 5.68
C THR A 797 -29.79 5.67 4.99
N GLU A 798 -29.19 6.84 4.78
CA GLU A 798 -29.82 8.00 4.15
C GLU A 798 -30.00 7.80 2.64
N THR A 799 -28.97 7.34 1.94
CA THR A 799 -29.04 7.03 0.50
C THR A 799 -29.93 5.82 0.21
N THR A 800 -30.03 4.88 1.14
CA THR A 800 -31.02 3.78 1.08
C THR A 800 -32.45 4.31 1.16
N ALA A 801 -32.71 5.39 1.93
CA ALA A 801 -34.03 6.01 2.00
C ALA A 801 -34.45 6.68 0.68
N LEU A 802 -33.49 6.99 -0.20
CA LEU A 802 -33.71 7.59 -1.53
C LEU A 802 -33.97 6.55 -2.62
N ALA A 803 -33.88 5.25 -2.32
CA ALA A 803 -34.01 4.17 -3.31
C ALA A 803 -35.33 4.20 -4.11
N GLY A 804 -36.39 4.83 -3.57
CA GLY A 804 -37.66 5.00 -4.26
C GLY A 804 -37.58 5.85 -5.54
N GLY A 805 -36.59 6.74 -5.66
CA GLY A 805 -36.34 7.51 -6.90
C GLY A 805 -35.78 6.64 -8.03
N PHE A 806 -34.99 5.61 -7.67
CA PHE A 806 -34.29 4.72 -8.60
C PHE A 806 -35.09 3.45 -8.92
N ALA A 807 -36.41 3.61 -9.06
CA ALA A 807 -37.31 2.50 -9.37
C ALA A 807 -38.53 2.98 -10.17
N LYS A 808 -38.66 2.51 -11.41
CA LYS A 808 -39.81 2.82 -12.26
C LYS A 808 -40.17 1.67 -13.19
N ALA A 809 -41.41 1.20 -13.11
CA ALA A 809 -41.88 0.15 -14.03
C ALA A 809 -41.82 0.65 -15.49
N GLY A 810 -41.23 -0.15 -16.38
CA GLY A 810 -41.08 0.18 -17.80
C GLY A 810 -39.80 0.94 -18.16
N VAL A 811 -39.04 1.38 -17.16
CA VAL A 811 -37.81 2.17 -17.35
C VAL A 811 -36.65 1.41 -16.72
N ALA A 812 -35.62 1.14 -17.51
CA ALA A 812 -34.37 0.57 -17.00
C ALA A 812 -33.48 1.68 -16.44
N ILE A 813 -32.84 1.43 -15.31
CA ILE A 813 -31.96 2.41 -14.66
C ILE A 813 -30.58 1.78 -14.57
N THR A 814 -29.58 2.42 -15.18
CA THR A 814 -28.18 2.00 -15.13
C THR A 814 -27.39 2.95 -14.24
N ALA A 815 -26.40 2.41 -13.52
CA ALA A 815 -25.47 3.23 -12.77
C ALA A 815 -24.06 2.66 -12.80
N SER A 816 -23.09 3.55 -12.94
CA SER A 816 -21.66 3.26 -12.87
C SER A 816 -21.26 2.66 -11.52
N THR A 817 -20.41 1.62 -11.51
CA THR A 817 -20.03 0.95 -10.25
C THR A 817 -18.92 1.63 -9.48
N GLY A 818 -18.23 2.61 -10.07
CA GLY A 818 -17.10 3.32 -9.49
C GLY A 818 -15.79 3.06 -10.21
N ASP A 819 -14.76 3.83 -9.86
CA ASP A 819 -13.46 3.84 -10.56
C ASP A 819 -12.27 3.64 -9.62
N ALA A 820 -12.54 3.07 -8.46
CA ALA A 820 -11.57 2.93 -7.37
C ALA A 820 -11.26 1.46 -7.03
N GLY A 821 -11.55 0.54 -7.96
CA GLY A 821 -11.32 -0.90 -7.81
C GLY A 821 -12.30 -1.59 -6.86
N PHE A 822 -11.90 -2.76 -6.34
CA PHE A 822 -12.68 -3.52 -5.36
C PHE A 822 -12.73 -2.84 -3.97
N LYS A 823 -13.90 -2.32 -3.58
CA LYS A 823 -14.16 -1.58 -2.32
C LYS A 823 -15.62 -1.78 -1.85
N GLN A 824 -16.16 -0.88 -1.03
CA GLN A 824 -17.59 -0.87 -0.70
C GLN A 824 -18.44 -0.64 -1.95
N ALA A 825 -19.67 -1.18 -1.99
CA ALA A 825 -20.54 -1.00 -3.15
C ALA A 825 -21.02 0.45 -3.27
N SER A 826 -20.88 1.05 -4.46
CA SER A 826 -21.27 2.45 -4.70
C SER A 826 -22.79 2.61 -4.84
N TRP A 827 -23.37 3.64 -4.22
CA TRP A 827 -24.73 4.09 -4.50
C TRP A 827 -24.74 5.05 -5.71
N PRO A 828 -25.73 4.98 -6.64
CA PRO A 828 -26.94 4.15 -6.59
C PRO A 828 -26.77 2.76 -7.21
N ALA A 829 -25.59 2.40 -7.73
CA ALA A 829 -25.34 1.09 -8.34
C ALA A 829 -25.66 -0.07 -7.38
N SER A 830 -25.47 0.08 -6.07
CA SER A 830 -25.75 -0.95 -5.08
C SER A 830 -27.25 -1.21 -4.86
N LEU A 831 -28.15 -0.38 -5.39
CA LEU A 831 -29.59 -0.61 -5.31
C LEU A 831 -30.01 -1.81 -6.18
N SER A 832 -30.91 -2.65 -5.65
CA SER A 832 -31.36 -3.87 -6.33
C SER A 832 -32.29 -3.64 -7.54
N THR A 833 -32.80 -2.41 -7.69
CA THR A 833 -33.62 -1.95 -8.83
C THR A 833 -32.77 -1.31 -9.93
N VAL A 834 -31.49 -1.09 -9.68
CA VAL A 834 -30.53 -0.48 -10.61
C VAL A 834 -29.67 -1.57 -11.23
N ILE A 835 -29.36 -1.44 -12.51
CA ILE A 835 -28.41 -2.29 -13.23
C ILE A 835 -27.02 -1.67 -13.01
N ALA A 836 -26.17 -2.37 -12.27
CA ALA A 836 -24.82 -1.89 -11.95
C ALA A 836 -23.88 -2.17 -13.13
N VAL A 837 -23.31 -1.11 -13.70
CA VAL A 837 -22.48 -1.17 -14.90
C VAL A 837 -21.00 -0.98 -14.56
N GLY A 838 -20.24 -2.07 -14.67
CA GLY A 838 -18.80 -2.11 -14.44
C GLY A 838 -17.99 -1.76 -15.68
N GLY A 839 -16.69 -2.02 -15.62
CA GLY A 839 -15.72 -1.50 -16.59
C GLY A 839 -14.71 -2.52 -17.11
N THR A 840 -14.35 -2.38 -18.38
CA THR A 840 -13.34 -3.20 -19.07
C THR A 840 -12.32 -2.33 -19.79
N SER A 841 -11.12 -2.88 -19.97
CA SER A 841 -10.13 -2.39 -20.93
C SER A 841 -10.40 -3.06 -22.27
N LEU A 842 -10.76 -2.28 -23.29
CA LEU A 842 -11.23 -2.79 -24.58
C LEU A 842 -10.23 -2.43 -25.69
N SER A 843 -9.65 -3.42 -26.35
CA SER A 843 -8.65 -3.17 -27.41
C SER A 843 -8.89 -4.01 -28.66
N LYS A 844 -8.48 -3.46 -29.81
CA LYS A 844 -8.51 -4.16 -31.10
C LYS A 844 -7.58 -5.36 -31.05
N ALA A 845 -8.03 -6.50 -31.57
CA ALA A 845 -7.28 -7.75 -31.54
C ALA A 845 -7.40 -8.51 -32.87
N SER A 846 -6.36 -9.28 -33.21
CA SER A 846 -6.36 -10.15 -34.39
C SER A 846 -7.02 -11.50 -34.10
N ASN A 847 -8.31 -11.48 -33.74
CA ASN A 847 -9.13 -12.67 -33.45
C ASN A 847 -10.48 -12.61 -34.19
N ALA A 848 -11.33 -13.62 -34.03
CA ALA A 848 -12.62 -13.69 -34.75
C ALA A 848 -13.60 -12.56 -34.39
N ARG A 849 -13.54 -12.02 -33.16
CA ARG A 849 -14.34 -10.85 -32.73
C ARG A 849 -13.73 -9.55 -33.25
N GLY A 850 -12.42 -9.52 -33.48
CA GLY A 850 -11.66 -8.29 -33.78
C GLY A 850 -11.29 -7.48 -32.53
N TRP A 851 -11.65 -7.98 -31.34
CA TRP A 851 -11.55 -7.27 -30.06
C TRP A 851 -11.19 -8.22 -28.93
N THR A 852 -10.52 -7.69 -27.91
CA THR A 852 -10.26 -8.38 -26.64
C THR A 852 -10.58 -7.46 -25.48
N GLU A 853 -10.97 -8.04 -24.36
CA GLU A 853 -11.33 -7.33 -23.13
C GLU A 853 -10.64 -8.00 -21.93
N SER A 854 -10.28 -7.18 -20.96
CA SER A 854 -9.92 -7.60 -19.60
C SER A 854 -10.67 -6.72 -18.60
N ALA A 855 -10.80 -7.17 -17.35
CA ALA A 855 -11.25 -6.30 -16.28
C ALA A 855 -10.37 -5.04 -16.23
N TRP A 856 -11.01 -3.88 -16.18
CA TRP A 856 -10.29 -2.63 -15.99
C TRP A 856 -9.88 -2.51 -14.51
N LYS A 857 -8.62 -2.14 -14.27
CA LYS A 857 -8.06 -2.04 -12.90
C LYS A 857 -8.85 -1.09 -12.00
N GLY A 858 -9.42 -0.03 -12.57
CA GLY A 858 -10.25 0.93 -11.83
C GLY A 858 -11.69 0.48 -11.63
N ALA A 859 -12.21 -0.50 -12.37
CA ALA A 859 -13.64 -0.84 -12.36
C ALA A 859 -14.13 -1.13 -10.93
N GLY A 860 -15.21 -0.48 -10.51
CA GLY A 860 -15.77 -0.66 -9.18
C GLY A 860 -16.41 -2.04 -9.05
N SER A 861 -16.06 -2.76 -7.98
CA SER A 861 -16.80 -3.93 -7.53
C SER A 861 -16.90 -3.90 -6.01
N GLY A 862 -17.92 -4.56 -5.46
CA GLY A 862 -18.14 -4.49 -4.02
C GLY A 862 -19.37 -5.23 -3.54
N CYS A 863 -19.38 -5.50 -2.24
CA CYS A 863 -20.50 -6.10 -1.53
C CYS A 863 -21.28 -5.01 -0.77
N SER A 864 -22.59 -4.93 -0.98
CA SER A 864 -23.40 -3.94 -0.27
C SER A 864 -23.48 -4.23 1.23
N GLY A 865 -23.32 -3.21 2.07
CA GLY A 865 -23.59 -3.25 3.51
C GLY A 865 -25.09 -3.14 3.86
N TYR A 866 -25.94 -2.71 2.91
CA TYR A 866 -27.31 -2.29 3.20
C TYR A 866 -28.38 -3.02 2.38
N VAL A 867 -28.09 -3.36 1.12
CA VAL A 867 -29.06 -3.96 0.21
C VAL A 867 -28.92 -5.48 0.21
N ALA A 868 -29.98 -6.17 0.66
CA ALA A 868 -30.01 -7.62 0.70
C ALA A 868 -29.80 -8.24 -0.69
N LYS A 869 -29.13 -9.39 -0.74
CA LYS A 869 -28.86 -10.11 -1.99
C LYS A 869 -30.17 -10.42 -2.73
N PRO A 870 -30.35 -9.94 -3.97
CA PRO A 870 -31.51 -10.30 -4.76
C PRO A 870 -31.48 -11.79 -5.08
N SER A 871 -32.64 -12.46 -5.05
CA SER A 871 -32.75 -13.91 -5.30
C SER A 871 -32.25 -14.38 -6.68
N TRP A 872 -32.05 -13.48 -7.64
CA TRP A 872 -31.49 -13.80 -8.95
C TRP A 872 -29.96 -13.74 -8.98
N GLN A 873 -29.34 -13.15 -7.96
CA GLN A 873 -27.90 -13.11 -7.76
C GLN A 873 -27.47 -14.30 -6.89
N GLN A 874 -26.47 -15.07 -7.32
CA GLN A 874 -26.15 -16.40 -6.77
C GLN A 874 -24.67 -16.57 -6.39
N ASP A 875 -23.89 -15.50 -6.49
CA ASP A 875 -22.49 -15.46 -6.06
C ASP A 875 -22.41 -15.66 -4.53
N LYS A 876 -21.29 -16.17 -4.02
CA LYS A 876 -21.26 -16.87 -2.72
C LYS A 876 -20.67 -16.07 -1.57
N ASP A 877 -19.67 -15.25 -1.83
CA ASP A 877 -18.80 -14.70 -0.77
C ASP A 877 -19.31 -13.35 -0.25
N CYS A 878 -20.04 -12.60 -1.08
CA CYS A 878 -20.83 -11.46 -0.62
C CYS A 878 -22.21 -11.93 -0.13
N PRO A 879 -22.63 -11.71 1.12
CA PRO A 879 -23.98 -12.10 1.57
C PRO A 879 -25.11 -11.18 1.08
N ASN A 880 -24.77 -10.00 0.57
CA ASN A 880 -25.68 -8.93 0.16
C ASN A 880 -25.58 -8.66 -1.35
N ARG A 881 -26.16 -7.58 -1.88
CA ARG A 881 -26.11 -7.22 -3.30
C ARG A 881 -24.66 -6.95 -3.74
N THR A 882 -24.16 -7.69 -4.71
CA THR A 882 -22.81 -7.51 -5.29
C THR A 882 -22.90 -6.62 -6.53
N ILE A 883 -21.95 -5.72 -6.74
CA ILE A 883 -21.74 -4.97 -8.01
C ILE A 883 -20.41 -5.45 -8.65
N ALA A 884 -20.26 -5.52 -9.97
CA ALA A 884 -21.18 -5.14 -11.06
C ALA A 884 -22.21 -6.21 -11.44
N ASP A 885 -23.13 -5.88 -12.36
CA ASP A 885 -24.06 -6.84 -13.02
C ASP A 885 -23.65 -7.14 -14.46
N ILE A 886 -23.23 -6.12 -15.20
CA ILE A 886 -22.78 -6.15 -16.60
C ILE A 886 -21.71 -5.06 -16.77
N SER A 887 -20.87 -5.12 -17.81
CA SER A 887 -19.85 -4.10 -18.05
C SER A 887 -19.80 -3.62 -19.50
N ALA A 888 -19.15 -2.47 -19.71
CA ALA A 888 -18.72 -1.99 -21.02
C ALA A 888 -17.32 -1.36 -20.91
N VAL A 889 -16.92 -0.55 -21.88
CA VAL A 889 -15.58 0.06 -21.92
C VAL A 889 -15.50 1.18 -20.90
N ALA A 890 -14.43 1.16 -20.09
CA ALA A 890 -14.24 2.11 -19.02
C ALA A 890 -12.77 2.53 -18.85
N ASP A 891 -11.79 1.76 -19.32
CA ASP A 891 -10.39 2.14 -19.13
C ASP A 891 -10.03 3.40 -19.94
N PRO A 892 -9.62 4.52 -19.31
CA PRO A 892 -9.24 5.75 -20.02
C PRO A 892 -8.08 5.56 -20.99
N LEU A 893 -7.22 4.55 -20.78
CA LEU A 893 -6.12 4.23 -21.68
C LEU A 893 -6.61 3.61 -23.00
N THR A 894 -7.84 3.08 -23.01
CA THR A 894 -8.51 2.51 -24.19
C THR A 894 -9.88 3.14 -24.43
N GLY A 895 -10.09 4.34 -23.91
CA GLY A 895 -11.39 4.97 -23.78
C GLY A 895 -11.95 5.53 -25.09
N PRO A 896 -13.24 5.90 -25.13
CA PRO A 896 -13.82 6.69 -26.21
C PRO A 896 -13.20 8.09 -26.35
N ALA A 897 -13.20 8.59 -27.59
CA ALA A 897 -12.94 9.99 -27.87
C ALA A 897 -14.23 10.82 -27.70
N VAL A 898 -14.20 11.84 -26.86
CA VAL A 898 -15.35 12.69 -26.46
C VAL A 898 -15.05 14.16 -26.75
N TYR A 899 -16.08 14.96 -27.02
CA TYR A 899 -15.96 16.40 -27.23
C TYR A 899 -16.64 17.20 -26.11
N SER A 900 -15.90 18.05 -25.42
CA SER A 900 -16.40 18.89 -24.32
C SER A 900 -15.77 20.27 -24.36
N ALA A 901 -16.55 21.31 -24.06
CA ALA A 901 -16.10 22.69 -23.84
C ALA A 901 -15.17 23.23 -24.95
N GLY A 902 -15.40 22.81 -26.20
CA GLY A 902 -14.62 23.25 -27.36
C GLY A 902 -13.51 22.29 -27.83
N ASP A 903 -13.24 21.18 -27.14
CA ASP A 903 -12.09 20.31 -27.39
C ASP A 903 -12.34 18.81 -27.29
N TRP A 904 -11.44 18.02 -27.90
CA TRP A 904 -11.48 16.56 -27.89
C TRP A 904 -10.51 15.96 -26.87
N ALA A 905 -10.95 14.93 -26.13
CA ALA A 905 -10.11 14.11 -25.27
C ALA A 905 -10.47 12.61 -25.34
N VAL A 906 -9.57 11.75 -24.85
CA VAL A 906 -9.89 10.36 -24.52
C VAL A 906 -10.33 10.30 -23.07
N VAL A 907 -11.50 9.71 -22.85
CA VAL A 907 -12.16 9.65 -21.55
C VAL A 907 -12.50 8.20 -21.24
N GLY A 908 -12.48 7.83 -19.97
CA GLY A 908 -12.97 6.55 -19.47
C GLY A 908 -13.72 6.75 -18.16
N GLY A 909 -13.51 5.83 -17.22
CA GLY A 909 -14.40 5.66 -16.09
C GLY A 909 -15.57 4.73 -16.40
N THR A 910 -16.14 4.14 -15.35
CA THR A 910 -17.43 3.44 -15.45
C THR A 910 -18.55 4.39 -15.89
N SER A 911 -18.36 5.71 -15.72
CA SER A 911 -19.11 6.77 -16.41
C SER A 911 -19.28 6.56 -17.91
N ALA A 912 -18.25 6.13 -18.64
CA ALA A 912 -18.42 5.84 -20.05
C ALA A 912 -19.32 4.61 -20.29
N SER A 913 -19.33 3.66 -19.35
CA SER A 913 -20.03 2.39 -19.51
C SER A 913 -21.55 2.49 -19.25
N SER A 914 -21.99 3.23 -18.24
CA SER A 914 -23.41 3.39 -17.91
C SER A 914 -24.29 3.90 -19.08
N PRO A 915 -23.97 5.03 -19.76
CA PRO A 915 -24.74 5.55 -20.88
C PRO A 915 -24.66 4.65 -22.11
N VAL A 916 -23.54 3.93 -22.30
CA VAL A 916 -23.40 2.90 -23.34
C VAL A 916 -24.43 1.79 -23.14
N ILE A 917 -24.56 1.24 -21.92
CA ILE A 917 -25.55 0.19 -21.63
C ILE A 917 -26.98 0.75 -21.69
N ALA A 918 -27.25 1.95 -21.18
CA ALA A 918 -28.57 2.58 -21.27
C ALA A 918 -29.03 2.74 -22.73
N ALA A 919 -28.12 3.18 -23.61
CA ALA A 919 -28.39 3.31 -25.03
C ALA A 919 -28.62 1.94 -25.69
N MET A 920 -27.88 0.89 -25.33
CA MET A 920 -28.12 -0.47 -25.83
C MET A 920 -29.48 -1.03 -25.38
N ILE A 921 -29.93 -0.72 -24.16
CA ILE A 921 -31.28 -1.10 -23.69
C ILE A 921 -32.36 -0.41 -24.53
N ALA A 922 -32.18 0.87 -24.86
CA ALA A 922 -33.09 1.58 -25.77
C ALA A 922 -33.08 0.96 -27.17
N LEU A 923 -31.91 0.57 -27.70
CA LEU A 923 -31.82 -0.16 -28.98
C LEU A 923 -32.57 -1.50 -28.94
N ALA A 924 -32.47 -2.24 -27.84
CA ALA A 924 -33.16 -3.52 -27.66
C ALA A 924 -34.69 -3.31 -27.60
N GLY A 925 -35.12 -2.20 -27.00
CA GLY A 925 -36.53 -1.86 -26.81
C GLY A 925 -37.26 -2.86 -25.92
N ASN A 926 -36.56 -3.37 -24.90
CA ASN A 926 -37.01 -4.40 -23.97
C ASN A 926 -36.93 -3.93 -22.49
N SER A 927 -36.83 -2.61 -22.27
CA SER A 927 -36.72 -1.97 -20.94
C SER A 927 -37.78 -2.43 -19.93
N ALA A 928 -39.00 -2.76 -20.38
CA ALA A 928 -40.06 -3.26 -19.52
C ALA A 928 -39.73 -4.60 -18.82
N LYS A 929 -38.77 -5.37 -19.33
CA LYS A 929 -38.26 -6.59 -18.69
C LYS A 929 -37.03 -6.35 -17.82
N LEU A 930 -36.54 -5.12 -17.78
CA LEU A 930 -35.36 -4.69 -17.04
C LEU A 930 -35.69 -3.71 -15.90
N PRO A 931 -36.66 -4.02 -15.00
CA PRO A 931 -36.83 -3.23 -13.77
C PRO A 931 -35.69 -3.44 -12.75
N ASN A 932 -34.74 -4.32 -13.08
CA ASN A 932 -33.49 -4.66 -12.40
C ASN A 932 -32.67 -5.59 -13.32
N ALA A 933 -31.51 -6.05 -12.86
CA ALA A 933 -30.60 -6.89 -13.65
C ALA A 933 -31.06 -8.34 -13.86
N LYS A 934 -32.20 -8.79 -13.30
CA LYS A 934 -32.63 -10.21 -13.37
C LYS A 934 -32.66 -10.77 -14.78
N TYR A 935 -33.12 -10.00 -15.76
CA TYR A 935 -33.20 -10.45 -17.15
C TYR A 935 -31.79 -10.72 -17.73
N ILE A 936 -30.80 -9.90 -17.38
CA ILE A 936 -29.40 -10.07 -17.80
C ILE A 936 -28.85 -11.40 -17.26
N TYR A 937 -29.07 -11.70 -15.97
CA TYR A 937 -28.66 -12.96 -15.35
C TYR A 937 -29.31 -14.20 -15.99
N GLN A 938 -30.51 -14.05 -16.56
CA GLN A 938 -31.20 -15.13 -17.28
C GLN A 938 -30.68 -15.33 -18.71
N HIS A 939 -29.93 -14.37 -19.25
CA HIS A 939 -29.49 -14.34 -20.65
C HIS A 939 -27.98 -14.13 -20.80
N ALA A 940 -27.19 -14.50 -19.78
CA ALA A 940 -25.72 -14.36 -19.77
C ALA A 940 -25.02 -15.01 -20.97
N GLY A 941 -25.65 -16.00 -21.63
CA GLY A 941 -25.13 -16.60 -22.87
C GLY A 941 -25.10 -15.65 -24.09
N SER A 942 -25.66 -14.44 -23.98
CA SER A 942 -25.57 -13.37 -24.99
C SER A 942 -24.53 -12.30 -24.63
N LEU A 943 -23.64 -12.59 -23.68
CA LEU A 943 -22.55 -11.70 -23.25
C LEU A 943 -21.19 -12.31 -23.65
N ASN A 944 -20.19 -11.45 -23.82
CA ASN A 944 -18.79 -11.84 -23.84
C ASN A 944 -18.30 -11.94 -22.40
N ASP A 945 -18.02 -13.17 -21.96
CA ASP A 945 -17.45 -13.46 -20.65
C ASP A 945 -16.00 -12.95 -20.59
N VAL A 946 -15.70 -12.04 -19.66
CA VAL A 946 -14.37 -11.43 -19.52
C VAL A 946 -13.64 -12.18 -18.41
N THR A 947 -12.65 -12.99 -18.78
CA THR A 947 -12.08 -13.97 -17.85
C THR A 947 -10.67 -13.63 -17.35
N THR A 948 -10.18 -12.42 -17.61
CA THR A 948 -8.80 -12.01 -17.30
C THR A 948 -8.76 -10.59 -16.74
N GLY A 949 -7.73 -10.31 -15.93
CA GLY A 949 -7.55 -9.04 -15.24
C GLY A 949 -8.10 -9.03 -13.82
N SER A 950 -7.83 -7.95 -13.10
CA SER A 950 -8.32 -7.72 -11.75
C SER A 950 -8.48 -6.22 -11.52
N ASN A 951 -9.37 -5.84 -10.60
CA ASN A 951 -9.61 -4.45 -10.22
C ASN A 951 -9.04 -4.13 -8.82
N LYS A 952 -7.91 -4.77 -8.47
CA LYS A 952 -7.27 -4.64 -7.16
C LYS A 952 -5.92 -3.94 -7.26
N HIS A 953 -5.56 -3.22 -6.19
CA HIS A 953 -4.21 -2.68 -5.98
C HIS A 953 -3.43 -3.50 -4.93
N TRP A 954 -4.03 -4.54 -4.36
CA TRP A 954 -3.51 -5.40 -3.30
C TRP A 954 -3.90 -6.86 -3.58
N ASP A 955 -3.25 -7.86 -2.97
CA ASP A 955 -3.57 -9.27 -3.25
C ASP A 955 -4.84 -9.78 -2.53
N CYS A 956 -5.95 -9.88 -3.27
CA CYS A 956 -7.20 -10.51 -2.79
C CYS A 956 -7.27 -12.05 -2.91
N GLY A 957 -6.13 -12.75 -3.07
CA GLY A 957 -6.08 -14.22 -3.07
C GLY A 957 -6.79 -14.91 -4.23
N GLY A 958 -7.09 -14.17 -5.31
CA GLY A 958 -7.81 -14.68 -6.50
C GLY A 958 -9.33 -14.74 -6.35
N ASP A 959 -9.91 -14.07 -5.35
CA ASP A 959 -11.36 -14.01 -5.14
C ASP A 959 -12.09 -13.41 -6.36
N TYR A 960 -13.28 -13.95 -6.69
CA TYR A 960 -14.07 -13.50 -7.84
C TYR A 960 -14.54 -12.05 -7.69
N LEU A 961 -14.65 -11.53 -6.46
CA LEU A 961 -15.08 -10.16 -6.21
C LEU A 961 -14.11 -9.12 -6.78
N CYS A 962 -12.86 -9.49 -7.01
CA CYS A 962 -11.78 -8.60 -7.42
C CYS A 962 -10.97 -9.12 -8.62
N THR A 963 -11.15 -10.39 -9.00
CA THR A 963 -10.42 -11.04 -10.08
C THR A 963 -11.41 -11.57 -11.10
N ALA A 964 -11.20 -11.21 -12.37
CA ALA A 964 -12.04 -11.72 -13.44
C ALA A 964 -11.84 -13.21 -13.65
N GLY A 965 -12.92 -13.90 -13.97
CA GLY A 965 -12.94 -15.36 -14.05
C GLY A 965 -14.02 -15.85 -14.99
N LYS A 966 -14.21 -17.17 -15.05
CA LYS A 966 -15.28 -17.74 -15.88
C LYS A 966 -16.64 -17.51 -15.22
N GLY A 967 -17.56 -16.84 -15.93
CA GLY A 967 -18.92 -16.59 -15.46
C GLY A 967 -19.02 -15.28 -14.69
N TYR A 968 -19.78 -15.26 -13.60
CA TYR A 968 -19.90 -14.03 -12.82
C TYR A 968 -18.61 -13.74 -12.05
N ASP A 969 -18.10 -12.52 -12.20
CA ASP A 969 -17.08 -11.93 -11.35
C ASP A 969 -17.46 -10.49 -10.96
N GLY A 970 -16.83 -9.97 -9.90
CA GLY A 970 -17.07 -8.62 -9.41
C GLY A 970 -16.66 -7.53 -10.40
N PRO A 971 -15.42 -7.55 -10.95
CA PRO A 971 -14.94 -6.48 -11.84
C PRO A 971 -15.78 -6.29 -13.09
N THR A 972 -16.30 -7.38 -13.67
CA THR A 972 -16.99 -7.35 -14.97
C THR A 972 -18.44 -7.84 -14.94
N GLY A 973 -18.93 -8.27 -13.79
CA GLY A 973 -20.27 -8.82 -13.66
C GLY A 973 -20.41 -10.10 -14.48
N LEU A 974 -21.38 -10.13 -15.38
CA LEU A 974 -21.56 -11.22 -16.35
C LEU A 974 -20.82 -10.99 -17.69
N GLY A 975 -19.97 -9.97 -17.76
CA GLY A 975 -19.22 -9.59 -18.95
C GLY A 975 -19.87 -8.45 -19.76
N THR A 976 -19.53 -8.36 -21.05
CA THR A 976 -19.98 -7.27 -21.94
C THR A 976 -21.01 -7.72 -22.98
N PRO A 977 -21.88 -6.84 -23.51
CA PRO A 977 -22.86 -7.23 -24.53
C PRO A 977 -22.24 -7.84 -25.80
N ASN A 978 -22.78 -8.97 -26.25
CA ASN A 978 -22.56 -9.52 -27.59
C ASN A 978 -23.87 -9.42 -28.39
N GLY A 979 -24.12 -8.23 -28.91
CA GLY A 979 -25.43 -7.83 -29.40
C GLY A 979 -26.42 -7.57 -28.25
N LEU A 980 -27.70 -7.52 -28.59
CA LEU A 980 -28.76 -7.03 -27.69
C LEU A 980 -29.51 -8.15 -26.95
N GLY A 981 -29.05 -9.41 -27.04
CA GLY A 981 -29.82 -10.57 -26.54
C GLY A 981 -29.99 -10.61 -25.02
N ALA A 982 -29.07 -9.98 -24.27
CA ALA A 982 -29.12 -9.87 -22.81
C ALA A 982 -29.88 -8.63 -22.31
N LEU A 983 -30.32 -7.73 -23.22
CA LEU A 983 -30.87 -6.40 -22.91
C LEU A 983 -32.33 -6.21 -23.38
#